data_AF-A0A1Z8WUA0-F1
#
_entry.id   AF-A0A1Z8WUA0-F1
#
_cell.length_a   1.000
_cell.length_b   1.000
_cell.length_c   1.000
_cell.angle_alpha   90.00
_cell.angle_beta   90.00
_cell.angle_gamma   90.00
#
_symmetry.space_group_name_H-M   'P 1'
#
loop_
_entity.id
_entity.type
_entity.pdbx_description
1 polymer ?
#
loop_
_entity_poly.entity_id
_entity_poly.type
_entity_poly.pdbx_seq_one_letter_code
_entity_poly.pdbx_strand_id
1 'polypeptide(L)'
;MGAEVFISYSSLDRDIVMPVVQSLRENGISVWVDEGNIHAADLWSEQIVQAIADCRVMVVLLSQNSADSHNVVKEVMLASEQKKVLLPVYLEPADIPAKLQYQLAGIQHLELYDQNNQNVLADLVNGLSKRGITLGGEVSSPEITTVKRHERPSAKQAKTKSDLKKTSAKSIALILSVLFILLCVYLNNVNSNRNIQSPESILGIMQLKLPIPDEYPLAKPSDMPFGVPSRMISISPTGKFFAYVCIKDDERYLSLIDIQNNSHQILTKSKGGLFPFFSPDEKWIGFVTANKLNKIEISSGLLKEICDATNAYYGATWGNDGMIYYGESEGRKFLKVSENGGSPQLMTNKIYDMQEVEYVSAVSGPKLIFRSPGPNITRGPFSIYSLDIISGKINKIVNGLTPLVYGNNFTKIDDGQFRTINFDKDTFELTSDTSTLFNSRIRYSDVGSQISMSKNNVIACISGDSTLKKKLMIVNPVDKNIQTLFQREEVFGQYSISPDGKKVAVEVVDNQIYNIHILDLKRSRLSSVTTSKHNYSPFWSPDGASVYYTSNRDDFSNFGLYKYELSKNVEQKIDLIGEHFRNLCVSDVSNDGAKLLCFGFKGSEISSELYSVNLVDGEQVKITNNKLDEWGAVFSEDEKWIAYTSEKDMQGSYAIYINSFPEMDQEIRISAGGGEEPKWLPDGSGVYYRNGDQWMKVRLNFDNEIEIGEPELFFEGEYVNVWGPSHDVFPDGRVLLLKGSEWIQPTEIDIIINALKADNY
;
A
#
# COMPACT_ATOMS: atom_id res chain seq x y z
N MET A 1 -44.31 -19.91 3.71
CA MET A 1 -43.69 -19.33 2.51
C MET A 1 -43.05 -18.03 2.93
N GLY A 2 -41.75 -17.85 2.69
CA GLY A 2 -41.05 -16.59 2.93
C GLY A 2 -41.54 -15.51 1.97
N ALA A 3 -41.28 -14.23 2.28
CA ALA A 3 -41.72 -13.14 1.41
C ALA A 3 -40.97 -13.17 0.08
N GLU A 4 -41.68 -12.91 -1.02
CA GLU A 4 -41.07 -12.94 -2.35
C GLU A 4 -40.14 -11.74 -2.61
N VAL A 5 -40.37 -10.61 -1.92
CA VAL A 5 -39.59 -9.37 -2.04
C VAL A 5 -38.97 -8.98 -0.70
N PHE A 6 -37.67 -8.69 -0.70
CA PHE A 6 -36.97 -8.08 0.44
C PHE A 6 -36.73 -6.60 0.15
N ILE A 7 -37.05 -5.70 1.08
CA ILE A 7 -36.76 -4.26 0.96
C ILE A 7 -35.63 -3.87 1.88
N SER A 8 -34.52 -3.43 1.30
CA SER A 8 -33.37 -2.84 2.01
C SER A 8 -33.46 -1.32 1.96
N TYR A 9 -33.38 -0.67 3.12
CA TYR A 9 -33.48 0.78 3.27
C TYR A 9 -32.82 1.26 4.56
N SER A 10 -32.52 2.56 4.67
CA SER A 10 -32.05 3.12 5.95
C SER A 10 -33.22 3.35 6.90
N SER A 11 -33.07 2.98 8.18
CA SER A 11 -34.08 3.28 9.22
C SER A 11 -34.42 4.78 9.32
N LEU A 12 -33.54 5.67 8.87
CA LEU A 12 -33.77 7.12 8.78
C LEU A 12 -34.77 7.52 7.68
N ASP A 13 -34.98 6.68 6.67
CA ASP A 13 -35.88 6.93 5.53
C ASP A 13 -37.27 6.29 5.72
N ARG A 14 -37.52 5.73 6.91
CA ARG A 14 -38.72 4.93 7.21
C ARG A 14 -40.03 5.61 6.83
N ASP A 15 -40.17 6.90 7.11
CA ASP A 15 -41.41 7.64 6.85
C ASP A 15 -41.73 7.74 5.35
N ILE A 16 -40.71 7.67 4.49
CA ILE A 16 -40.83 7.70 3.02
C ILE A 16 -40.99 6.28 2.45
N VAL A 17 -40.37 5.29 3.09
CA VAL A 17 -40.37 3.89 2.65
C VAL A 17 -41.67 3.15 2.97
N MET A 18 -42.26 3.39 4.14
CA MET A 18 -43.45 2.64 4.57
C MET A 18 -44.67 2.80 3.64
N PRO A 19 -44.95 3.98 3.06
CA PRO A 19 -45.97 4.13 2.02
C PRO A 19 -45.71 3.27 0.76
N VAL A 20 -44.44 3.09 0.38
CA VAL A 20 -44.05 2.23 -0.77
C VAL A 20 -44.31 0.76 -0.43
N VAL A 21 -43.91 0.32 0.77
CA VAL A 21 -44.17 -1.04 1.30
C VAL A 21 -45.68 -1.31 1.29
N GLN A 22 -46.49 -0.38 1.79
CA GLN A 22 -47.93 -0.52 1.86
C GLN A 22 -48.55 -0.65 0.46
N SER A 23 -48.12 0.19 -0.50
CA SER A 23 -48.59 0.11 -1.89
C SER A 23 -48.27 -1.25 -2.53
N LEU A 24 -47.08 -1.81 -2.29
CA LEU A 24 -46.72 -3.15 -2.79
C LEU A 24 -47.60 -4.24 -2.17
N ARG A 25 -47.84 -4.18 -0.86
CA ARG A 25 -48.74 -5.11 -0.15
C ARG A 25 -50.19 -5.01 -0.64
N GLU A 26 -50.69 -3.80 -0.90
CA GLU A 26 -52.05 -3.56 -1.46
C GLU A 26 -52.20 -4.09 -2.90
N ASN A 27 -51.10 -4.18 -3.66
CA ASN A 27 -51.05 -4.84 -4.96
C ASN A 27 -50.83 -6.37 -4.88
N GLY A 28 -50.90 -6.96 -3.68
CA GLY A 28 -50.81 -8.40 -3.47
C GLY A 28 -49.38 -8.97 -3.50
N ILE A 29 -48.36 -8.13 -3.36
CA ILE A 29 -46.94 -8.54 -3.31
C ILE A 29 -46.53 -8.81 -1.86
N SER A 30 -45.99 -10.01 -1.60
CA SER A 30 -45.44 -10.36 -0.28
C SER A 30 -44.09 -9.68 -0.07
N VAL A 31 -44.01 -8.76 0.90
CA VAL A 31 -42.82 -7.95 1.20
C VAL A 31 -42.32 -8.21 2.62
N TRP A 32 -41.04 -8.54 2.73
CA TRP A 32 -40.28 -8.49 3.97
C TRP A 32 -39.53 -7.16 4.07
N VAL A 33 -39.66 -6.49 5.20
CA VAL A 33 -38.96 -5.23 5.51
C VAL A 33 -38.74 -5.17 7.01
N ASP A 34 -37.61 -4.61 7.43
CA ASP A 34 -37.37 -4.32 8.84
C ASP A 34 -38.23 -3.11 9.28
N GLU A 35 -39.23 -3.33 10.13
CA GLU A 35 -40.10 -2.28 10.69
C GLU A 35 -39.59 -1.69 12.03
N GLY A 36 -38.30 -1.86 12.37
CA GLY A 36 -37.59 -1.04 13.38
C GLY A 36 -38.19 -1.00 14.79
N ASN A 37 -38.85 -2.06 15.26
CA ASN A 37 -39.24 -2.20 16.68
C ASN A 37 -38.13 -2.97 17.43
N ILE A 38 -37.30 -2.22 18.16
CA ILE A 38 -36.00 -2.66 18.68
C ILE A 38 -36.13 -3.45 20.01
N HIS A 39 -35.58 -4.67 20.05
CA HIS A 39 -35.07 -5.30 21.27
C HIS A 39 -33.59 -5.63 21.10
N ALA A 40 -32.77 -5.29 22.11
CA ALA A 40 -31.36 -5.68 22.16
C ALA A 40 -31.25 -7.12 22.70
N ALA A 41 -30.56 -7.98 21.95
CA ALA A 41 -29.98 -9.28 22.34
C ALA A 41 -30.57 -10.59 21.78
N ASP A 42 -31.43 -10.62 20.76
CA ASP A 42 -31.82 -11.88 20.10
C ASP A 42 -31.60 -11.86 18.57
N LEU A 43 -30.97 -12.94 18.08
CA LEU A 43 -30.80 -13.50 16.71
C LEU A 43 -31.52 -12.78 15.54
N TRP A 44 -31.14 -11.53 15.25
CA TRP A 44 -31.70 -10.78 14.11
C TRP A 44 -30.97 -11.04 12.79
N SER A 45 -29.66 -11.25 12.87
CA SER A 45 -28.80 -11.50 11.70
C SER A 45 -29.27 -12.72 10.91
N GLU A 46 -29.63 -13.81 11.61
CA GLU A 46 -30.13 -15.04 10.97
C GLU A 46 -31.47 -14.83 10.25
N GLN A 47 -32.38 -14.03 10.80
CA GLN A 47 -33.67 -13.75 10.16
C GLN A 47 -33.53 -12.89 8.92
N ILE A 48 -32.63 -11.88 8.95
CA ILE A 48 -32.33 -11.06 7.78
C ILE A 48 -31.65 -11.91 6.70
N VAL A 49 -30.65 -12.70 7.07
CA VAL A 49 -29.94 -13.61 6.16
C VAL A 49 -30.92 -14.62 5.53
N GLN A 50 -31.82 -15.21 6.34
CA GLN A 50 -32.84 -16.13 5.85
C GLN A 50 -33.87 -15.43 4.97
N ALA A 51 -34.31 -14.21 5.33
CA ALA A 51 -35.24 -13.44 4.52
C ALA A 51 -34.63 -13.05 3.16
N ILE A 52 -33.34 -12.73 3.11
CA ILE A 52 -32.61 -12.52 1.86
C ILE A 52 -32.50 -13.83 1.08
N ALA A 53 -32.18 -14.94 1.74
CA ALA A 53 -32.09 -16.27 1.13
C ALA A 53 -33.43 -16.76 0.56
N ASP A 54 -34.55 -16.42 1.20
CA ASP A 54 -35.89 -16.83 0.78
C ASP A 54 -36.49 -15.89 -0.27
N CYS A 55 -36.07 -14.61 -0.29
CA CYS A 55 -36.59 -13.66 -1.26
C CYS A 55 -36.14 -13.98 -2.69
N ARG A 56 -36.96 -13.58 -3.64
CA ARG A 56 -36.69 -13.73 -5.08
C ARG A 56 -36.10 -12.44 -5.67
N VAL A 57 -36.55 -11.29 -5.19
CA VAL A 57 -36.07 -9.97 -5.60
C VAL A 57 -35.77 -9.13 -4.36
N MET A 58 -34.61 -8.49 -4.33
CA MET A 58 -34.30 -7.43 -3.36
C MET A 58 -34.51 -6.08 -4.01
N VAL A 59 -35.39 -5.26 -3.43
CA VAL A 59 -35.57 -3.86 -3.79
C VAL A 59 -34.72 -3.02 -2.85
N VAL A 60 -33.82 -2.22 -3.42
CA VAL A 60 -32.91 -1.35 -2.66
C VAL A 60 -33.42 0.07 -2.79
N LEU A 61 -33.96 0.62 -1.71
CA LEU A 61 -34.47 2.00 -1.69
C LEU A 61 -33.31 2.95 -1.36
N LEU A 62 -32.85 3.68 -2.38
CA LEU A 62 -31.63 4.47 -2.36
C LEU A 62 -31.89 5.93 -1.98
N SER A 63 -31.26 6.37 -0.90
CA SER A 63 -31.11 7.75 -0.44
C SER A 63 -29.65 7.97 -0.03
N GLN A 64 -29.28 9.20 0.35
CA GLN A 64 -27.97 9.43 0.96
C GLN A 64 -27.83 8.62 2.27
N ASN A 65 -28.90 8.50 3.05
CA ASN A 65 -28.90 7.76 4.32
C ASN A 65 -28.74 6.25 4.13
N SER A 66 -29.25 5.68 3.04
CA SER A 66 -29.09 4.25 2.73
C SER A 66 -27.74 3.96 2.10
N ALA A 67 -27.22 4.88 1.29
CA ALA A 67 -25.86 4.81 0.76
C ALA A 67 -24.81 4.77 1.90
N ASP A 68 -25.02 5.55 2.95
CA ASP A 68 -24.11 5.61 4.11
C ASP A 68 -24.39 4.51 5.17
N SER A 69 -25.45 3.72 4.99
CA SER A 69 -25.85 2.69 5.96
C SER A 69 -25.04 1.41 5.81
N HIS A 70 -24.27 1.07 6.86
CA HIS A 70 -23.50 -0.18 6.93
C HIS A 70 -24.40 -1.43 6.80
N ASN A 71 -25.66 -1.37 7.26
CA ASN A 71 -26.58 -2.50 7.17
C ASN A 71 -27.08 -2.69 5.73
N VAL A 72 -27.47 -1.60 5.05
CA VAL A 72 -27.90 -1.66 3.65
C VAL A 72 -26.76 -2.17 2.77
N VAL A 73 -25.53 -1.72 3.01
CA VAL A 73 -24.35 -2.22 2.28
C VAL A 73 -24.18 -3.73 2.46
N LYS A 74 -24.25 -4.23 3.70
CA LYS A 74 -24.14 -5.67 3.97
C LYS A 74 -25.26 -6.49 3.33
N GLU A 75 -26.50 -6.02 3.41
CA GLU A 75 -27.66 -6.70 2.82
C GLU A 75 -27.54 -6.79 1.29
N VAL A 76 -27.14 -5.71 0.64
CA VAL A 76 -26.94 -5.67 -0.83
C VAL A 76 -25.77 -6.54 -1.27
N MET A 77 -24.66 -6.53 -0.52
CA MET A 77 -23.52 -7.42 -0.79
C MET A 77 -23.92 -8.88 -0.65
N LEU A 78 -24.59 -9.26 0.45
CA LEU A 78 -25.05 -10.62 0.69
C LEU A 78 -26.05 -11.09 -0.38
N ALA A 79 -27.00 -10.24 -0.76
CA ALA A 79 -27.95 -10.54 -1.83
C ALA A 79 -27.24 -10.70 -3.18
N SER A 80 -26.23 -9.87 -3.48
CA SER A 80 -25.42 -10.00 -4.68
C SER A 80 -24.62 -11.30 -4.72
N GLU A 81 -23.99 -11.70 -3.61
CA GLU A 81 -23.23 -12.95 -3.48
C GLU A 81 -24.14 -14.18 -3.67
N GLN A 82 -25.37 -14.12 -3.15
CA GLN A 82 -26.40 -15.13 -3.36
C GLN A 82 -27.10 -15.05 -4.73
N LYS A 83 -26.59 -14.19 -5.65
CA LYS A 83 -27.13 -14.00 -7.01
C LYS A 83 -28.61 -13.60 -7.03
N LYS A 84 -29.06 -12.86 -6.02
CA LYS A 84 -30.42 -12.30 -5.97
C LYS A 84 -30.57 -11.19 -7.00
N VAL A 85 -31.79 -11.03 -7.51
CA VAL A 85 -32.09 -9.93 -8.43
C VAL A 85 -32.22 -8.64 -7.62
N LEU A 86 -31.32 -7.69 -7.87
CA LEU A 86 -31.36 -6.36 -7.26
C LEU A 86 -32.19 -5.41 -8.13
N LEU A 87 -33.06 -4.63 -7.49
CA LEU A 87 -33.85 -3.57 -8.14
C LEU A 87 -33.63 -2.25 -7.38
N PRO A 88 -32.73 -1.38 -7.87
CA PRO A 88 -32.47 -0.07 -7.26
C PRO A 88 -33.62 0.90 -7.53
N VAL A 89 -34.08 1.57 -6.48
CA VAL A 89 -35.16 2.56 -6.53
C VAL A 89 -34.74 3.79 -5.72
N TYR A 90 -34.48 4.91 -6.38
CA TYR A 90 -34.02 6.12 -5.73
C TYR A 90 -35.18 6.89 -5.09
N LEU A 91 -35.06 7.19 -3.80
CA LEU A 91 -35.95 8.06 -3.03
C LEU A 91 -35.57 9.54 -3.13
N GLU A 92 -34.33 9.83 -3.52
CA GLU A 92 -33.78 11.15 -3.78
C GLU A 92 -32.54 11.01 -4.69
N PRO A 93 -32.03 12.08 -5.32
CA PRO A 93 -30.73 12.03 -5.99
C PRO A 93 -29.63 11.69 -4.97
N ALA A 94 -29.00 10.53 -5.13
CA ALA A 94 -27.94 10.06 -4.25
C ALA A 94 -26.80 9.44 -5.07
N ASP A 95 -25.56 9.66 -4.64
CA ASP A 95 -24.40 9.02 -5.25
C ASP A 95 -24.25 7.59 -4.69
N ILE A 96 -24.01 6.60 -5.57
CA ILE A 96 -23.73 5.23 -5.12
C ILE A 96 -22.27 5.19 -4.62
N PRO A 97 -22.03 4.82 -3.35
CA PRO A 97 -20.68 4.73 -2.81
C PRO A 97 -19.93 3.55 -3.43
N ALA A 98 -18.59 3.62 -3.45
CA ALA A 98 -17.75 2.59 -4.04
C ALA A 98 -18.06 1.16 -3.54
N LYS A 99 -18.48 1.04 -2.27
CA LYS A 99 -18.86 -0.22 -1.61
C LYS A 99 -20.11 -0.89 -2.21
N LEU A 100 -20.98 -0.14 -2.89
CA LEU A 100 -22.20 -0.64 -3.56
C LEU A 100 -22.11 -0.56 -5.09
N GLN A 101 -21.09 0.11 -5.61
CA GLN A 101 -20.98 0.43 -7.02
C GLN A 101 -20.88 -0.83 -7.89
N TYR A 102 -20.14 -1.86 -7.43
CA TYR A 102 -20.02 -3.11 -8.17
C TYR A 102 -21.36 -3.85 -8.28
N GLN A 103 -22.12 -3.90 -7.19
CA GLN A 103 -23.38 -4.65 -7.09
C GLN A 103 -24.51 -3.99 -7.88
N LEU A 104 -24.50 -2.65 -7.98
CA LEU A 104 -25.56 -1.88 -8.63
C LEU A 104 -25.19 -1.37 -10.04
N ALA A 105 -23.94 -1.52 -10.47
CA ALA A 105 -23.48 -1.08 -11.78
C ALA A 105 -24.23 -1.81 -12.92
N GLY A 106 -24.68 -1.03 -13.91
CA GLY A 106 -25.34 -1.57 -15.10
C GLY A 106 -26.79 -2.05 -14.87
N ILE A 107 -27.35 -1.89 -13.66
CA ILE A 107 -28.75 -2.18 -13.37
C ILE A 107 -29.60 -0.94 -13.67
N GLN A 108 -30.69 -1.12 -14.41
CA GLN A 108 -31.67 -0.06 -14.63
C GLN A 108 -32.42 0.25 -13.33
N HIS A 109 -32.45 1.53 -12.94
CA HIS A 109 -33.07 2.01 -11.71
C HIS A 109 -34.42 2.71 -11.96
N LEU A 110 -35.18 2.90 -10.88
CA LEU A 110 -36.40 3.73 -10.84
C LEU A 110 -36.16 4.96 -9.94
N GLU A 111 -36.86 6.07 -10.20
CA GLU A 111 -36.70 7.32 -9.46
C GLU A 111 -38.06 7.76 -8.87
N LEU A 112 -38.23 7.64 -7.55
CA LEU A 112 -39.47 7.93 -6.81
C LEU A 112 -39.58 9.39 -6.33
N TYR A 113 -38.68 10.28 -6.75
CA TYR A 113 -38.60 11.68 -6.30
C TYR A 113 -39.01 12.72 -7.34
N ASP A 114 -39.44 12.30 -8.53
CA ASP A 114 -39.95 13.19 -9.59
C ASP A 114 -41.50 13.31 -9.56
N GLN A 115 -42.12 14.28 -10.25
CA GLN A 115 -43.54 14.66 -10.10
C GLN A 115 -44.60 13.57 -10.40
N ASN A 116 -44.21 12.32 -10.70
CA ASN A 116 -45.05 11.21 -11.15
C ASN A 116 -44.94 9.93 -10.28
N ASN A 117 -44.84 10.04 -8.95
CA ASN A 117 -44.66 8.90 -8.03
C ASN A 117 -45.64 7.72 -8.25
N GLN A 118 -46.89 7.97 -8.63
CA GLN A 118 -47.87 6.91 -8.89
C GLN A 118 -47.52 6.05 -10.12
N ASN A 119 -46.95 6.65 -11.17
CA ASN A 119 -46.52 5.91 -12.37
C ASN A 119 -45.28 5.06 -12.06
N VAL A 120 -44.35 5.59 -11.27
CA VAL A 120 -43.12 4.88 -10.88
C VAL A 120 -43.45 3.68 -9.97
N LEU A 121 -44.43 3.81 -9.08
CA LEU A 121 -44.92 2.69 -8.29
C LEU A 121 -45.59 1.61 -9.15
N ALA A 122 -46.36 2.01 -10.18
CA ALA A 122 -46.91 1.05 -11.15
C ALA A 122 -45.80 0.34 -11.95
N ASP A 123 -44.74 1.06 -12.32
CA ASP A 123 -43.56 0.49 -12.98
C ASP A 123 -42.76 -0.45 -12.08
N LEU A 124 -42.68 -0.15 -10.78
CA LEU A 124 -42.10 -1.05 -9.78
C LEU A 124 -42.90 -2.35 -9.68
N VAL A 125 -44.23 -2.28 -9.57
CA VAL A 125 -45.12 -3.46 -9.55
C VAL A 125 -45.01 -4.28 -10.83
N ASN A 126 -44.96 -3.62 -12.00
CA ASN A 126 -44.73 -4.28 -13.29
C ASN A 126 -43.34 -4.92 -13.38
N GLY A 127 -42.31 -4.26 -12.86
CA GLY A 127 -40.94 -4.73 -12.82
C GLY A 127 -40.77 -5.98 -11.95
N LEU A 128 -41.48 -6.04 -10.82
CA LEU A 128 -41.56 -7.20 -9.95
C LEU A 128 -42.35 -8.35 -10.59
N SER A 129 -43.50 -8.06 -11.21
CA SER A 129 -44.32 -9.05 -11.92
C SER A 129 -43.57 -9.72 -13.07
N LYS A 130 -42.82 -8.96 -13.88
CA LYS A 130 -41.94 -9.49 -14.95
C LYS A 130 -40.84 -10.42 -14.44
N ARG A 131 -40.46 -10.28 -13.17
CA ARG A 131 -39.47 -11.13 -12.49
C ARG A 131 -40.11 -12.32 -11.78
N GLY A 132 -41.42 -12.51 -11.98
CA GLY A 132 -42.21 -13.68 -11.56
C GLY A 132 -42.72 -13.62 -10.12
N ILE A 133 -42.83 -12.42 -9.54
CA ILE A 133 -43.53 -12.19 -8.27
C ILE A 133 -45.05 -12.29 -8.54
N THR A 134 -45.76 -13.11 -7.78
CA THR A 134 -47.19 -13.36 -8.00
C THR A 134 -48.07 -12.30 -7.35
N LEU A 135 -48.98 -11.70 -8.13
CA LEU A 135 -50.01 -10.79 -7.62
C LEU A 135 -51.15 -11.62 -6.98
N GLY A 136 -50.95 -12.09 -5.75
CA GLY A 136 -51.97 -12.79 -4.99
C GLY A 136 -51.44 -13.96 -4.14
N GLY A 137 -51.12 -13.67 -2.88
CA GLY A 137 -50.91 -14.66 -1.82
C GLY A 137 -51.19 -14.06 -0.44
N GLU A 138 -51.93 -14.77 0.41
CA GLU A 138 -52.48 -14.32 1.70
C GLU A 138 -51.45 -13.77 2.69
N VAL A 139 -51.78 -12.62 3.30
CA VAL A 139 -50.97 -11.90 4.30
C VAL A 139 -51.12 -12.57 5.67
N SER A 140 -50.08 -13.25 6.15
CA SER A 140 -49.95 -13.59 7.58
C SER A 140 -49.27 -12.43 8.32
N SER A 141 -50.01 -11.72 9.17
CA SER A 141 -49.51 -10.62 10.01
C SER A 141 -48.98 -11.16 11.35
N PRO A 142 -47.76 -10.81 11.80
CA PRO A 142 -47.36 -10.98 13.19
C PRO A 142 -47.80 -9.77 14.03
N GLU A 143 -48.27 -10.04 15.24
CA GLU A 143 -48.86 -9.09 16.19
C GLU A 143 -47.86 -8.02 16.69
N ILE A 144 -48.31 -6.76 16.74
CA ILE A 144 -47.60 -5.65 17.37
C ILE A 144 -47.97 -5.63 18.86
N THR A 145 -46.99 -5.86 19.75
CA THR A 145 -47.11 -5.55 21.18
C THR A 145 -46.37 -4.25 21.51
N THR A 146 -47.13 -3.26 21.98
CA THR A 146 -46.66 -1.92 22.35
C THR A 146 -46.08 -1.87 23.76
N VAL A 147 -44.85 -1.37 23.94
CA VAL A 147 -44.34 -0.88 25.24
C VAL A 147 -43.46 0.39 25.09
N LYS A 148 -43.61 1.32 26.04
CA LYS A 148 -43.20 2.74 26.03
C LYS A 148 -41.68 3.03 26.08
N ARG A 149 -41.32 4.13 25.41
CA ARG A 149 -40.02 4.82 25.34
C ARG A 149 -39.61 5.46 26.68
N HIS A 150 -38.34 5.31 27.07
CA HIS A 150 -37.68 6.12 28.11
C HIS A 150 -36.77 7.15 27.44
N GLU A 151 -37.00 8.43 27.70
CA GLU A 151 -36.14 9.54 27.25
C GLU A 151 -34.95 9.75 28.20
N ARG A 152 -33.82 10.18 27.63
CA ARG A 152 -32.68 10.77 28.35
C ARG A 152 -31.89 11.70 27.41
N PRO A 153 -31.08 12.64 27.93
CA PRO A 153 -31.46 14.05 27.96
C PRO A 153 -30.58 14.98 27.11
N SER A 154 -31.20 16.09 26.73
CA SER A 154 -30.65 17.28 26.05
C SER A 154 -29.39 17.85 26.73
N ALA A 155 -28.33 18.02 25.92
CA ALA A 155 -27.20 18.92 26.21
C ALA A 155 -27.34 20.23 25.44
N LYS A 156 -26.92 21.31 26.09
CA LYS A 156 -27.30 22.71 25.89
C LYS A 156 -26.62 23.39 24.70
N GLN A 157 -27.40 24.20 23.99
CA GLN A 157 -26.95 25.26 23.08
C GLN A 157 -26.15 26.35 23.83
N ALA A 158 -25.03 26.79 23.26
CA ALA A 158 -24.39 28.05 23.60
C ALA A 158 -24.82 29.13 22.58
N LYS A 159 -25.32 30.26 23.11
CA LYS A 159 -25.88 31.40 22.37
C LYS A 159 -24.81 32.39 21.91
N THR A 160 -25.05 32.92 20.72
CA THR A 160 -24.57 34.18 20.13
C THR A 160 -25.08 35.43 20.83
N LYS A 161 -24.29 36.52 20.75
CA LYS A 161 -24.61 37.97 20.68
C LYS A 161 -23.31 38.77 20.92
N SER A 162 -23.05 39.99 20.44
CA SER A 162 -23.51 40.89 19.37
C SER A 162 -22.75 42.22 19.58
N ASP A 163 -22.24 42.81 18.49
CA ASP A 163 -21.99 44.24 18.16
C ASP A 163 -21.45 45.31 19.14
N LEU A 164 -20.60 46.17 18.56
CA LEU A 164 -20.44 47.66 18.65
C LEU A 164 -18.93 48.00 18.48
N LYS A 165 -18.41 48.94 17.68
CA LYS A 165 -18.89 50.20 17.06
C LYS A 165 -17.93 50.62 15.91
N LYS A 166 -18.46 51.34 14.92
CA LYS A 166 -17.72 52.14 13.91
C LYS A 166 -17.32 53.51 14.48
N THR A 167 -16.13 54.00 14.12
CA THR A 167 -15.79 55.45 14.09
C THR A 167 -14.92 55.79 12.89
N SER A 168 -15.12 57.00 12.38
CA SER A 168 -14.72 57.52 11.08
C SER A 168 -13.35 58.22 11.04
N ALA A 169 -12.68 57.98 9.91
CA ALA A 169 -11.72 58.76 9.11
C ALA A 169 -11.24 60.18 9.51
N LYS A 170 -10.05 60.46 8.94
CA LYS A 170 -9.41 61.75 8.59
C LYS A 170 -8.30 62.22 9.53
N SER A 171 -7.10 61.64 9.37
CA SER A 171 -5.79 62.27 9.66
C SER A 171 -4.57 61.49 9.13
N ILE A 172 -4.74 60.27 8.62
CA ILE A 172 -3.59 59.39 8.27
C ILE A 172 -3.14 59.53 6.79
N ALA A 173 -3.98 60.09 5.91
CA ALA A 173 -3.68 60.17 4.47
C ALA A 173 -2.67 61.27 4.08
N LEU A 174 -2.53 62.34 4.87
CA LEU A 174 -1.63 63.47 4.54
C LEU A 174 -0.16 63.20 4.97
N ILE A 175 0.04 62.34 5.97
CA ILE A 175 1.37 62.00 6.49
C ILE A 175 2.06 60.96 5.59
N LEU A 176 1.28 60.03 5.02
CA LEU A 176 1.78 59.02 4.08
C LEU A 176 2.19 59.62 2.72
N SER A 177 1.51 60.67 2.23
CA SER A 177 1.88 61.32 0.97
C SER A 177 3.19 62.12 1.07
N VAL A 178 3.47 62.75 2.21
CA VAL A 178 4.71 63.51 2.42
C VAL A 178 5.92 62.57 2.61
N LEU A 179 5.73 61.43 3.29
CA LEU A 179 6.74 60.38 3.40
C LEU A 179 7.06 59.72 2.04
N PHE A 180 6.06 59.54 1.18
CA PHE A 180 6.27 58.98 -0.15
C PHE A 180 7.04 59.94 -1.08
N ILE A 181 6.75 61.24 -1.02
CA ILE A 181 7.47 62.26 -1.81
C ILE A 181 8.92 62.41 -1.33
N LEU A 182 9.17 62.36 -0.01
CA LEU A 182 10.53 62.36 0.54
C LEU A 182 11.32 61.10 0.17
N LEU A 183 10.65 59.93 0.10
CA LEU A 183 11.26 58.69 -0.37
C LEU A 183 11.58 58.74 -1.87
N CYS A 184 10.71 59.32 -2.70
CA CYS A 184 10.98 59.52 -4.13
C CYS A 184 12.12 60.52 -4.39
N VAL A 185 12.26 61.58 -3.58
CA VAL A 185 13.38 62.54 -3.68
C VAL A 185 14.69 61.92 -3.20
N TYR A 186 14.65 61.07 -2.17
CA TYR A 186 15.81 60.28 -1.72
C TYR A 186 16.24 59.26 -2.79
N LEU A 187 15.29 58.55 -3.42
CA LEU A 187 15.57 57.60 -4.48
C LEU A 187 16.09 58.26 -5.77
N ASN A 188 15.65 59.49 -6.09
CA ASN A 188 16.18 60.24 -7.24
C ASN A 188 17.58 60.81 -7.00
N ASN A 189 17.94 61.18 -5.77
CA ASN A 189 19.29 61.71 -5.46
C ASN A 189 20.36 60.62 -5.32
N VAL A 190 19.98 59.35 -5.20
CA VAL A 190 20.94 58.22 -5.12
C VAL A 190 21.32 57.69 -6.52
N ASN A 191 20.67 58.15 -7.60
CA ASN A 191 20.83 57.59 -8.94
C ASN A 191 21.66 58.42 -9.94
N SER A 192 22.48 59.36 -9.47
CA SER A 192 23.49 59.98 -10.33
C SER A 192 24.91 59.68 -9.82
N ASN A 193 25.64 58.91 -10.63
CA ASN A 193 27.04 58.52 -10.51
C ASN A 193 27.36 57.38 -9.53
N ARG A 194 27.27 56.14 -10.02
CA ARG A 194 28.27 55.08 -9.80
C ARG A 194 28.14 54.02 -10.88
N ASN A 195 29.20 53.82 -11.66
CA ASN A 195 29.42 52.58 -12.39
C ASN A 195 29.46 51.45 -11.36
N ILE A 196 28.37 50.70 -11.26
CA ILE A 196 28.29 49.48 -10.48
C ILE A 196 28.38 48.34 -11.49
N GLN A 197 29.54 47.68 -11.56
CA GLN A 197 29.55 46.26 -11.88
C GLN A 197 28.48 45.62 -10.99
N SER A 198 27.43 45.07 -11.59
CA SER A 198 26.40 44.33 -10.88
C SER A 198 27.10 43.38 -9.90
N PRO A 199 26.93 43.55 -8.58
CA PRO A 199 27.43 42.53 -7.67
C PRO A 199 26.66 41.27 -8.02
N GLU A 200 27.36 40.19 -8.36
CA GLU A 200 26.75 38.87 -8.30
C GLU A 200 26.12 38.78 -6.92
N SER A 201 24.78 38.74 -6.88
CA SER A 201 24.07 38.56 -5.63
C SER A 201 24.50 37.21 -5.08
N ILE A 202 25.34 37.23 -4.04
CA ILE A 202 25.63 36.07 -3.21
C ILE A 202 24.33 35.79 -2.44
N LEU A 203 23.36 35.18 -3.11
CA LEU A 203 22.19 34.62 -2.46
C LEU A 203 22.69 33.40 -1.68
N GLY A 204 22.77 33.57 -0.36
CA GLY A 204 23.08 32.47 0.55
C GLY A 204 22.02 31.37 0.51
N ILE A 205 22.32 30.23 1.15
CA ILE A 205 21.36 29.14 1.35
C ILE A 205 20.16 29.69 2.11
N MET A 206 18.95 29.48 1.59
CA MET A 206 17.70 29.83 2.24
C MET A 206 16.92 28.57 2.55
N GLN A 207 16.55 28.39 3.82
CA GLN A 207 15.69 27.29 4.25
C GLN A 207 14.30 27.85 4.60
N LEU A 208 13.29 27.25 4.00
CA LEU A 208 11.88 27.53 4.20
C LEU A 208 11.21 26.28 4.75
N LYS A 209 10.21 26.46 5.61
CA LYS A 209 9.38 25.37 6.13
C LYS A 209 7.96 25.55 5.61
N LEU A 210 7.51 24.62 4.78
CA LEU A 210 6.16 24.63 4.25
C LEU A 210 5.25 23.80 5.17
N PRO A 211 4.18 24.38 5.72
CA PRO A 211 3.26 23.63 6.55
C PRO A 211 2.50 22.57 5.73
N ILE A 212 2.29 21.40 6.34
CA ILE A 212 1.41 20.35 5.84
C ILE A 212 0.06 20.56 6.55
N PRO A 213 -1.05 20.79 5.82
CA PRO A 213 -2.35 21.00 6.44
C PRO A 213 -2.84 19.77 7.20
N ASP A 214 -3.43 19.96 8.37
CA ASP A 214 -4.03 18.89 9.18
C ASP A 214 -5.22 18.22 8.48
N GLU A 215 -5.87 18.93 7.56
CA GLU A 215 -6.98 18.41 6.74
C GLU A 215 -6.51 17.41 5.68
N TYR A 216 -5.23 17.50 5.27
CA TYR A 216 -4.61 16.70 4.22
C TYR A 216 -3.20 16.25 4.67
N PRO A 217 -3.10 15.47 5.75
CA PRO A 217 -1.81 15.04 6.27
C PRO A 217 -1.06 14.20 5.22
N LEU A 218 0.26 14.28 5.24
CA LEU A 218 1.12 13.37 4.46
C LEU A 218 0.77 11.91 4.78
N ALA A 219 0.74 11.03 3.78
CA ALA A 219 0.56 9.61 4.00
C ALA A 219 1.63 9.05 4.97
N LYS A 220 1.21 8.15 5.86
CA LYS A 220 2.09 7.35 6.73
C LYS A 220 2.42 6.00 6.07
N PRO A 221 3.44 5.27 6.55
CA PRO A 221 3.84 3.99 5.95
C PRO A 221 2.69 2.99 5.76
N SER A 222 1.80 2.87 6.75
CA SER A 222 0.63 1.98 6.70
C SER A 222 -0.39 2.37 5.64
N ASP A 223 -0.41 3.62 5.18
CA ASP A 223 -1.26 4.05 4.07
C ASP A 223 -0.64 3.70 2.70
N MET A 224 0.64 3.35 2.66
CA MET A 224 1.36 3.03 1.43
C MET A 224 1.24 1.54 1.10
N PRO A 225 1.38 1.14 -0.18
CA PRO A 225 1.41 -0.27 -0.54
C PRO A 225 2.43 -1.06 0.30
N PHE A 226 2.00 -2.23 0.77
CA PHE A 226 2.80 -3.13 1.63
C PHE A 226 3.28 -2.53 2.96
N GLY A 227 2.73 -1.39 3.41
CA GLY A 227 3.15 -0.76 4.66
C GLY A 227 4.57 -0.17 4.63
N VAL A 228 5.17 0.01 3.46
CA VAL A 228 6.56 0.47 3.31
C VAL A 228 6.61 1.92 2.81
N PRO A 229 7.33 2.83 3.48
CA PRO A 229 7.41 4.22 3.04
C PRO A 229 8.39 4.39 1.88
N SER A 230 7.88 4.36 0.66
CA SER A 230 8.59 4.80 -0.55
C SER A 230 8.54 6.33 -0.73
N ARG A 231 9.24 6.90 -1.72
CA ARG A 231 9.28 8.35 -1.94
C ARG A 231 7.87 8.91 -2.21
N MET A 232 7.35 9.72 -1.27
CA MET A 232 5.99 10.29 -1.34
C MET A 232 5.95 11.72 -1.87
N ILE A 233 7.12 12.33 -2.09
CA ILE A 233 7.25 13.75 -2.40
C ILE A 233 7.94 13.97 -3.74
N SER A 234 7.64 15.09 -4.37
CA SER A 234 8.24 15.50 -5.64
C SER A 234 8.29 17.01 -5.77
N ILE A 235 9.38 17.55 -6.29
CA ILE A 235 9.49 18.98 -6.61
C ILE A 235 9.60 19.17 -8.12
N SER A 236 9.00 20.23 -8.65
CA SER A 236 9.02 20.52 -10.08
C SER A 236 10.42 20.92 -10.55
N PRO A 237 10.74 20.74 -11.85
CA PRO A 237 12.04 21.08 -12.43
C PRO A 237 12.57 22.48 -12.07
N THR A 238 11.72 23.50 -12.00
CA THR A 238 12.11 24.87 -11.64
C THR A 238 12.07 25.16 -10.15
N GLY A 239 11.51 24.25 -9.34
CA GLY A 239 11.30 24.44 -7.90
C GLY A 239 10.07 25.30 -7.57
N LYS A 240 9.16 25.52 -8.53
CA LYS A 240 7.93 26.30 -8.31
C LYS A 240 6.85 25.50 -7.60
N PHE A 241 6.69 24.24 -7.96
CA PHE A 241 5.65 23.39 -7.41
C PHE A 241 6.24 22.25 -6.60
N PHE A 242 5.52 21.87 -5.56
CA PHE A 242 5.82 20.71 -4.73
C PHE A 242 4.58 19.84 -4.60
N ALA A 243 4.72 18.55 -4.85
CA ALA A 243 3.64 17.58 -4.73
C ALA A 243 3.98 16.53 -3.65
N TYR A 244 2.97 16.11 -2.89
CA TYR A 244 3.10 15.01 -1.95
C TYR A 244 1.84 14.14 -1.90
N VAL A 245 2.00 12.88 -1.48
CA VAL A 245 0.89 11.97 -1.21
C VAL A 245 0.26 12.31 0.15
N CYS A 246 -1.04 12.55 0.17
CA CYS A 246 -1.81 12.91 1.36
C CYS A 246 -3.01 11.99 1.55
N ILE A 247 -3.56 11.96 2.77
CA ILE A 247 -4.79 11.24 3.11
C ILE A 247 -5.93 12.23 3.26
N LYS A 248 -7.09 11.88 2.70
CA LYS A 248 -8.36 12.55 2.91
C LYS A 248 -9.48 11.52 2.89
N ASP A 249 -10.34 11.53 3.89
CA ASP A 249 -11.49 10.60 3.98
C ASP A 249 -11.07 9.13 3.81
N ASP A 250 -9.98 8.73 4.49
CA ASP A 250 -9.33 7.41 4.43
C ASP A 250 -8.84 6.97 3.03
N GLU A 251 -8.68 7.93 2.13
CA GLU A 251 -8.25 7.70 0.75
C GLU A 251 -7.00 8.51 0.42
N ARG A 252 -6.15 7.95 -0.45
CA ARG A 252 -4.93 8.63 -0.92
C ARG A 252 -5.25 9.63 -2.02
N TYR A 253 -4.61 10.79 -1.95
CA TYR A 253 -4.62 11.80 -2.99
C TYR A 253 -3.25 12.44 -3.13
N LEU A 254 -3.04 13.18 -4.23
CA LEU A 254 -1.93 14.10 -4.35
C LEU A 254 -2.36 15.50 -3.91
N SER A 255 -1.49 16.13 -3.13
CA SER A 255 -1.58 17.54 -2.78
C SER A 255 -0.49 18.32 -3.52
N LEU A 256 -0.83 19.49 -4.03
CA LEU A 256 0.07 20.41 -4.72
C LEU A 256 0.23 21.71 -3.92
N ILE A 257 1.48 22.14 -3.73
CA ILE A 257 1.85 23.44 -3.18
C ILE A 257 2.53 24.26 -4.27
N ASP A 258 2.01 25.45 -4.55
CA ASP A 258 2.73 26.49 -5.29
C ASP A 258 3.58 27.28 -4.28
N ILE A 259 4.89 27.09 -4.35
CA ILE A 259 5.85 27.66 -3.39
C ILE A 259 5.93 29.18 -3.55
N GLN A 260 5.75 29.71 -4.77
CA GLN A 260 5.86 31.13 -5.05
C GLN A 260 4.62 31.90 -4.59
N ASN A 261 3.44 31.33 -4.86
CA ASN A 261 2.16 31.95 -4.52
C ASN A 261 1.66 31.57 -3.12
N ASN A 262 2.35 30.66 -2.43
CA ASN A 262 1.96 30.09 -1.14
C ASN A 262 0.51 29.58 -1.17
N SER A 263 0.14 28.89 -2.25
CA SER A 263 -1.18 28.29 -2.40
C SER A 263 -1.10 26.78 -2.31
N HIS A 264 -2.04 26.18 -1.59
CA HIS A 264 -2.19 24.75 -1.43
C HIS A 264 -3.47 24.29 -2.11
N GLN A 265 -3.41 23.18 -2.84
CA GLN A 265 -4.58 22.56 -3.45
C GLN A 265 -4.48 21.04 -3.42
N ILE A 266 -5.59 20.38 -3.09
CA ILE A 266 -5.73 18.93 -3.27
C ILE A 266 -6.16 18.63 -4.71
N LEU A 267 -5.52 17.64 -5.33
CA LEU A 267 -5.85 17.18 -6.66
C LEU A 267 -6.90 16.07 -6.57
N THR A 268 -8.18 16.43 -6.39
CA THR A 268 -9.27 15.46 -6.08
C THR A 268 -9.45 14.35 -7.12
N LYS A 269 -9.04 14.54 -8.37
CA LYS A 269 -9.06 13.49 -9.40
C LYS A 269 -7.88 12.50 -9.32
N SER A 270 -6.95 12.70 -8.39
CA SER A 270 -5.80 11.81 -8.16
C SER A 270 -6.07 10.75 -7.07
N LYS A 271 -7.34 10.35 -6.90
CA LYS A 271 -7.74 9.32 -5.93
C LYS A 271 -6.87 8.06 -6.10
N GLY A 272 -6.33 7.53 -5.01
CA GLY A 272 -5.41 6.41 -4.97
C GLY A 272 -3.98 6.73 -5.45
N GLY A 273 -3.67 8.00 -5.71
CA GLY A 273 -2.43 8.44 -6.35
C GLY A 273 -1.19 8.28 -5.47
N LEU A 274 -0.10 7.82 -6.09
CA LEU A 274 1.19 7.53 -5.48
C LEU A 274 2.34 7.95 -6.41
N PHE A 275 3.55 8.10 -5.87
CA PHE A 275 4.78 8.39 -6.63
C PHE A 275 4.65 9.57 -7.61
N PRO A 276 4.37 10.79 -7.12
CA PRO A 276 4.26 11.95 -8.01
C PRO A 276 5.59 12.26 -8.72
N PHE A 277 5.53 12.61 -10.01
CA PHE A 277 6.67 13.09 -10.79
C PHE A 277 6.22 14.17 -11.79
N PHE A 278 7.04 15.21 -11.98
CA PHE A 278 6.66 16.35 -12.82
C PHE A 278 7.09 16.17 -14.28
N SER A 279 6.28 16.69 -15.21
CA SER A 279 6.70 16.83 -16.61
C SER A 279 7.81 17.88 -16.76
N PRO A 280 8.66 17.78 -17.79
CA PRO A 280 9.76 18.73 -17.99
C PRO A 280 9.29 20.17 -18.24
N ASP A 281 8.09 20.33 -18.78
CA ASP A 281 7.44 21.62 -19.07
C ASP A 281 6.60 22.17 -17.91
N GLU A 282 6.57 21.45 -16.78
CA GLU A 282 5.86 21.82 -15.54
C GLU A 282 4.35 22.03 -15.70
N LYS A 283 3.73 21.44 -16.73
CA LYS A 283 2.27 21.49 -16.90
C LYS A 283 1.56 20.29 -16.29
N TRP A 284 2.26 19.18 -16.10
CA TRP A 284 1.66 17.92 -15.68
C TRP A 284 2.37 17.33 -14.47
N ILE A 285 1.58 16.62 -13.66
CA ILE A 285 2.07 15.69 -12.65
C ILE A 285 1.67 14.29 -13.10
N GLY A 286 2.65 13.44 -13.34
CA GLY A 286 2.46 12.01 -13.48
C GLY A 286 2.38 11.33 -12.13
N PHE A 287 1.62 10.25 -12.03
CA PHE A 287 1.47 9.45 -10.82
C PHE A 287 0.92 8.06 -11.15
N VAL A 288 1.10 7.12 -10.23
CA VAL A 288 0.56 5.76 -10.36
C VAL A 288 -0.59 5.56 -9.39
N THR A 289 -1.45 4.63 -9.72
CA THR A 289 -2.45 4.02 -8.81
C THR A 289 -2.19 2.52 -8.79
N ALA A 290 -3.07 1.71 -8.20
CA ALA A 290 -2.86 0.26 -8.11
C ALA A 290 -2.71 -0.44 -9.48
N ASN A 291 -3.41 0.06 -10.50
CA ASN A 291 -3.52 -0.59 -11.81
C ASN A 291 -3.32 0.35 -13.01
N LYS A 292 -3.00 1.64 -12.78
CA LYS A 292 -2.89 2.65 -13.85
C LYS A 292 -1.71 3.59 -13.63
N LEU A 293 -1.10 3.98 -14.75
CA LEU A 293 -0.25 5.16 -14.85
C LEU A 293 -1.07 6.34 -15.37
N ASN A 294 -1.04 7.46 -14.66
CA ASN A 294 -1.88 8.63 -14.91
C ASN A 294 -1.05 9.90 -15.00
N LYS A 295 -1.65 10.95 -15.58
CA LYS A 295 -1.20 12.33 -15.43
C LYS A 295 -2.36 13.28 -15.19
N ILE A 296 -2.09 14.35 -14.44
CA ILE A 296 -3.02 15.44 -14.20
C ILE A 296 -2.41 16.78 -14.58
N GLU A 297 -3.16 17.60 -15.32
CA GLU A 297 -2.74 18.95 -15.68
C GLU A 297 -2.89 19.89 -14.48
N ILE A 298 -1.84 20.64 -14.16
CA ILE A 298 -1.76 21.49 -12.97
C ILE A 298 -2.78 22.64 -13.03
N SER A 299 -2.98 23.23 -14.20
CA SER A 299 -3.81 24.44 -14.38
C SER A 299 -5.32 24.14 -14.40
N SER A 300 -5.72 23.03 -15.01
CA SER A 300 -7.13 22.70 -15.26
C SER A 300 -7.65 21.57 -14.36
N GLY A 301 -6.76 20.79 -13.74
CA GLY A 301 -7.13 19.55 -13.07
C GLY A 301 -7.64 18.47 -14.04
N LEU A 302 -7.28 18.55 -15.33
CA LEU A 302 -7.61 17.52 -16.31
C LEU A 302 -6.82 16.24 -16.03
N LEU A 303 -7.53 15.15 -15.73
CA LEU A 303 -6.96 13.82 -15.58
C LEU A 303 -6.88 13.13 -16.95
N LYS A 304 -5.75 12.49 -17.24
CA LYS A 304 -5.57 11.60 -18.39
C LYS A 304 -4.91 10.30 -17.93
N GLU A 305 -5.58 9.18 -18.19
CA GLU A 305 -4.99 7.85 -18.10
C GLU A 305 -3.98 7.65 -19.24
N ILE A 306 -2.81 7.11 -18.94
CA ILE A 306 -1.72 6.88 -19.91
C ILE A 306 -1.73 5.44 -20.39
N CYS A 307 -1.68 4.49 -19.45
CA CYS A 307 -1.76 3.06 -19.72
C CYS A 307 -2.15 2.28 -18.46
N ASP A 308 -2.53 1.02 -18.65
CA ASP A 308 -2.57 0.04 -17.56
C ASP A 308 -1.15 -0.17 -17.02
N ALA A 309 -1.03 -0.29 -15.70
CA ALA A 309 0.24 -0.52 -15.01
C ALA A 309 -0.03 -1.23 -13.68
N THR A 310 0.36 -2.49 -13.55
CA THR A 310 0.07 -3.31 -12.36
C THR A 310 1.21 -3.20 -11.33
N ASN A 311 0.89 -2.83 -10.08
CA ASN A 311 1.89 -2.73 -8.98
C ASN A 311 3.12 -1.87 -9.33
N ALA A 312 2.89 -0.70 -9.93
CA ALA A 312 3.95 0.21 -10.37
C ALA A 312 4.58 1.04 -9.23
N TYR A 313 4.88 0.41 -8.09
CA TYR A 313 5.22 1.08 -6.81
C TYR A 313 6.72 1.36 -6.59
N TYR A 314 7.52 1.48 -7.66
CA TYR A 314 8.97 1.69 -7.56
C TYR A 314 9.48 2.93 -8.29
N GLY A 315 8.54 3.83 -8.62
CA GLY A 315 8.80 5.14 -9.18
C GLY A 315 8.68 5.20 -10.70
N ALA A 316 8.67 6.44 -11.18
CA ALA A 316 8.58 6.79 -12.59
C ALA A 316 9.25 8.15 -12.81
N THR A 317 9.73 8.38 -14.04
CA THR A 317 10.32 9.65 -14.45
C THR A 317 9.88 10.02 -15.86
N TRP A 318 9.74 11.33 -16.09
CA TRP A 318 9.52 11.89 -17.42
C TRP A 318 10.85 12.13 -18.13
N GLY A 319 10.92 11.77 -19.41
CA GLY A 319 12.03 12.12 -20.29
C GLY A 319 11.78 13.42 -21.04
N ASN A 320 12.85 14.07 -21.50
CA ASN A 320 12.72 15.22 -22.41
C ASN A 320 12.32 14.80 -23.84
N ASP A 321 12.19 13.51 -24.09
CA ASP A 321 11.84 12.88 -25.36
C ASP A 321 10.34 12.57 -25.50
N GLY A 322 9.50 13.01 -24.56
CA GLY A 322 8.06 12.75 -24.54
C GLY A 322 7.68 11.34 -24.07
N MET A 323 8.62 10.62 -23.45
CA MET A 323 8.40 9.30 -22.87
C MET A 323 8.35 9.37 -21.34
N ILE A 324 7.64 8.42 -20.75
CA ILE A 324 7.64 8.15 -19.31
C ILE A 324 8.26 6.77 -19.09
N TYR A 325 9.21 6.70 -18.17
CA TYR A 325 9.92 5.47 -17.80
C TYR A 325 9.51 5.07 -16.39
N TYR A 326 9.17 3.80 -16.18
CA TYR A 326 8.62 3.34 -14.90
C TYR A 326 8.87 1.84 -14.68
N GLY A 327 8.75 1.40 -13.43
CA GLY A 327 8.80 -0.01 -13.04
C GLY A 327 7.41 -0.56 -12.81
N GLU A 328 7.06 -1.66 -13.48
CA GLU A 328 5.85 -2.44 -13.22
C GLU A 328 6.19 -3.72 -12.45
N SER A 329 5.20 -4.34 -11.79
CA SER A 329 5.35 -5.59 -11.04
C SER A 329 6.47 -5.47 -10.02
N GLU A 330 6.40 -4.45 -9.16
CA GLU A 330 7.41 -4.19 -8.14
C GLU A 330 8.83 -3.95 -8.73
N GLY A 331 8.91 -3.34 -9.91
CA GLY A 331 10.19 -3.06 -10.58
C GLY A 331 10.77 -4.24 -11.36
N ARG A 332 10.09 -5.40 -11.39
CA ARG A 332 10.49 -6.59 -12.18
C ARG A 332 10.43 -6.38 -13.68
N LYS A 333 9.62 -5.41 -14.15
CA LYS A 333 9.56 -4.98 -15.54
C LYS A 333 9.90 -3.50 -15.65
N PHE A 334 11.04 -3.20 -16.26
CA PHE A 334 11.41 -1.82 -16.56
C PHE A 334 10.85 -1.40 -17.92
N LEU A 335 9.86 -0.51 -17.92
CA LEU A 335 9.06 -0.14 -19.09
C LEU A 335 9.22 1.34 -19.47
N LYS A 336 8.89 1.66 -20.72
CA LYS A 336 8.60 3.02 -21.18
C LYS A 336 7.26 3.09 -21.90
N VAL A 337 6.62 4.25 -21.88
CA VAL A 337 5.40 4.54 -22.63
C VAL A 337 5.42 5.99 -23.10
N SER A 338 4.72 6.30 -24.20
CA SER A 338 4.53 7.70 -24.59
C SER A 338 3.71 8.42 -23.55
N GLU A 339 4.06 9.68 -23.25
CA GLU A 339 3.26 10.54 -22.37
C GLU A 339 1.81 10.76 -22.84
N ASN A 340 1.53 10.43 -24.11
CA ASN A 340 0.21 10.52 -24.70
C ASN A 340 -0.61 9.22 -24.60
N GLY A 341 -0.02 8.17 -24.04
CA GLY A 341 -0.58 6.83 -23.90
C GLY A 341 -0.15 5.87 -25.00
N GLY A 342 -0.67 4.65 -24.93
CA GLY A 342 -0.34 3.55 -25.86
C GLY A 342 0.23 2.34 -25.15
N SER A 343 0.71 1.36 -25.93
CA SER A 343 1.27 0.12 -25.38
C SER A 343 2.66 0.36 -24.76
N PRO A 344 2.87 -0.02 -23.49
CA PRO A 344 4.19 0.02 -22.87
C PRO A 344 5.22 -0.86 -23.61
N GLN A 345 6.48 -0.43 -23.60
CA GLN A 345 7.60 -1.13 -24.21
C GLN A 345 8.66 -1.47 -23.18
N LEU A 346 9.17 -2.69 -23.21
CA LEU A 346 10.24 -3.14 -22.32
C LEU A 346 11.55 -2.42 -22.67
N MET A 347 12.17 -1.81 -21.65
CA MET A 347 13.50 -1.18 -21.77
C MET A 347 14.61 -2.21 -21.76
N THR A 348 14.50 -3.20 -20.86
CA THR A 348 15.46 -4.29 -20.72
C THR A 348 14.83 -5.44 -19.96
N ASN A 349 15.21 -6.67 -20.30
CA ASN A 349 14.86 -7.88 -19.56
C ASN A 349 15.95 -8.29 -18.55
N LYS A 350 16.96 -7.44 -18.33
CA LYS A 350 18.10 -7.74 -17.45
C LYS A 350 17.97 -7.13 -16.06
N ILE A 351 16.97 -6.29 -15.80
CA ILE A 351 16.78 -5.68 -14.48
C ILE A 351 15.49 -6.25 -13.89
N TYR A 352 15.62 -6.92 -12.75
CA TYR A 352 14.51 -7.61 -12.08
C TYR A 352 14.02 -6.89 -10.81
N ASP A 353 14.71 -5.84 -10.39
CA ASP A 353 14.32 -4.97 -9.28
C ASP A 353 14.89 -3.59 -9.59
N MET A 354 14.05 -2.73 -10.15
CA MET A 354 14.36 -1.35 -10.50
C MET A 354 13.64 -0.42 -9.53
N GLN A 355 14.39 0.46 -8.87
CA GLN A 355 13.85 1.46 -7.95
C GLN A 355 14.39 2.85 -8.25
N GLU A 356 13.64 3.90 -7.88
CA GLU A 356 14.07 5.31 -7.94
C GLU A 356 14.72 5.69 -9.29
N VAL A 357 13.96 5.65 -10.38
CA VAL A 357 14.47 6.02 -11.71
C VAL A 357 14.49 7.53 -11.95
N GLU A 358 15.56 8.03 -12.59
CA GLU A 358 15.71 9.42 -13.05
C GLU A 358 16.20 9.49 -14.49
N TYR A 359 15.69 10.47 -15.25
CA TYR A 359 16.15 10.76 -16.61
C TYR A 359 17.27 11.80 -16.61
N VAL A 360 18.41 11.47 -17.22
CA VAL A 360 19.56 12.35 -17.37
C VAL A 360 19.85 12.62 -18.85
N SER A 361 19.80 13.90 -19.22
CA SER A 361 20.21 14.35 -20.55
C SER A 361 21.73 14.59 -20.56
N ALA A 362 22.47 13.73 -21.26
CA ALA A 362 23.91 13.88 -21.47
C ALA A 362 24.21 14.22 -22.94
N VAL A 363 25.36 14.86 -23.20
CA VAL A 363 25.86 15.15 -24.55
C VAL A 363 26.11 13.87 -25.33
N SER A 364 26.54 12.81 -24.63
CA SER A 364 26.75 11.48 -25.19
C SER A 364 25.45 10.74 -25.56
N GLY A 365 24.29 11.28 -25.18
CA GLY A 365 22.97 10.68 -25.37
C GLY A 365 22.21 10.54 -24.05
N PRO A 366 20.87 10.46 -24.07
CA PRO A 366 20.09 10.38 -22.85
C PRO A 366 20.27 9.02 -22.15
N LYS A 367 20.34 9.03 -20.83
CA LYS A 367 20.41 7.82 -20.00
C LYS A 367 19.41 7.88 -18.86
N LEU A 368 19.04 6.71 -18.37
CA LEU A 368 18.29 6.54 -17.13
C LEU A 368 19.26 6.15 -16.02
N ILE A 369 19.14 6.78 -14.86
CA ILE A 369 19.81 6.35 -13.63
C ILE A 369 18.77 5.70 -12.74
N PHE A 370 19.10 4.58 -12.12
CA PHE A 370 18.18 3.86 -11.25
C PHE A 370 18.96 3.04 -10.24
N ARG A 371 18.27 2.64 -9.17
CA ARG A 371 18.77 1.73 -8.15
C ARG A 371 18.36 0.30 -8.49
N SER A 372 19.28 -0.65 -8.28
CA SER A 372 19.02 -2.09 -8.47
C SER A 372 20.07 -2.94 -7.72
N PRO A 373 19.77 -4.20 -7.36
CA PRO A 373 20.79 -5.18 -6.98
C PRO A 373 21.78 -5.49 -8.12
N GLY A 374 21.35 -5.26 -9.36
CA GLY A 374 22.18 -5.34 -10.55
C GLY A 374 21.56 -6.16 -11.69
N PRO A 375 22.26 -6.26 -12.83
CA PRO A 375 21.76 -6.99 -13.98
C PRO A 375 21.68 -8.48 -13.68
N ASN A 376 20.50 -9.04 -13.91
CA ASN A 376 20.09 -10.42 -13.67
C ASN A 376 20.08 -10.84 -12.19
N ILE A 377 20.04 -9.88 -11.26
CA ILE A 377 20.07 -10.12 -9.82
C ILE A 377 18.72 -9.72 -9.23
N THR A 378 18.04 -10.66 -8.58
CA THR A 378 16.73 -10.40 -7.94
C THR A 378 16.87 -9.80 -6.55
N ARG A 379 17.86 -10.24 -5.76
CA ARG A 379 18.08 -9.79 -4.37
C ARG A 379 19.56 -9.77 -4.04
N GLY A 380 20.05 -8.66 -3.50
CA GLY A 380 21.46 -8.46 -3.16
C GLY A 380 21.75 -7.01 -2.76
N PRO A 381 23.01 -6.63 -2.57
CA PRO A 381 23.40 -5.25 -2.29
C PRO A 381 22.98 -4.32 -3.43
N PHE A 382 22.25 -3.26 -3.10
CA PHE A 382 21.85 -2.25 -4.05
C PHE A 382 23.03 -1.38 -4.46
N SER A 383 23.04 -1.07 -5.75
CA SER A 383 23.93 -0.13 -6.39
C SER A 383 23.12 0.76 -7.32
N ILE A 384 23.75 1.83 -7.76
CA ILE A 384 23.18 2.74 -8.74
C ILE A 384 23.78 2.42 -10.10
N TYR A 385 22.90 2.31 -11.09
CA TYR A 385 23.22 1.95 -12.47
C TYR A 385 22.76 3.05 -13.43
N SER A 386 23.44 3.13 -14.57
CA SER A 386 22.96 3.85 -15.75
C SER A 386 22.50 2.86 -16.82
N LEU A 387 21.42 3.20 -17.53
CA LEU A 387 20.96 2.55 -18.75
C LEU A 387 20.98 3.58 -19.89
N ASP A 388 21.80 3.32 -20.90
CA ASP A 388 21.80 4.09 -22.14
C ASP A 388 20.56 3.75 -22.97
N ILE A 389 19.70 4.73 -23.25
CA ILE A 389 18.38 4.51 -23.84
C ILE A 389 18.48 4.04 -25.31
N ILE A 390 19.58 4.38 -26.00
CA ILE A 390 19.75 4.08 -27.42
C ILE A 390 20.38 2.70 -27.60
N SER A 391 21.50 2.45 -26.90
CA SER A 391 22.28 1.22 -27.02
C SER A 391 21.79 0.09 -26.12
N GLY A 392 20.99 0.39 -25.08
CA GLY A 392 20.57 -0.57 -24.07
C GLY A 392 21.69 -1.00 -23.12
N LYS A 393 22.84 -0.33 -23.14
CA LYS A 393 24.00 -0.66 -22.29
C LYS A 393 23.74 -0.27 -20.84
N ILE A 394 23.96 -1.21 -19.92
CA ILE A 394 23.83 -1.00 -18.48
C ILE A 394 25.24 -0.91 -17.86
N ASN A 395 25.52 0.13 -17.09
CA ASN A 395 26.78 0.29 -16.38
C ASN A 395 26.53 0.64 -14.92
N LYS A 396 27.28 0.00 -14.01
CA LYS A 396 27.29 0.36 -12.59
C LYS A 396 28.01 1.70 -12.41
N ILE A 397 27.41 2.63 -11.68
CA ILE A 397 28.01 3.92 -11.32
C ILE A 397 28.70 3.78 -9.96
N VAL A 398 27.96 3.40 -8.92
CA VAL A 398 28.45 3.35 -7.54
C VAL A 398 27.62 2.42 -6.67
N ASN A 399 28.18 1.96 -5.54
CA ASN A 399 27.41 1.32 -4.48
C ASN A 399 26.56 2.37 -3.74
N GLY A 400 25.30 2.05 -3.40
CA GLY A 400 24.46 3.00 -2.66
C GLY A 400 22.97 2.80 -2.90
N LEU A 401 22.18 3.60 -2.18
CA LEU A 401 20.73 3.44 -2.04
C LEU A 401 19.89 4.55 -2.68
N THR A 402 20.46 5.68 -3.11
CA THR A 402 19.64 6.79 -3.59
C THR A 402 20.30 7.47 -4.79
N PRO A 403 19.75 7.33 -6.00
CA PRO A 403 20.20 8.03 -7.19
C PRO A 403 19.50 9.39 -7.30
N LEU A 404 20.20 10.47 -6.95
CA LEU A 404 19.77 11.81 -7.36
C LEU A 404 20.93 12.50 -8.03
N VAL A 405 20.68 13.05 -9.21
CA VAL A 405 21.66 13.83 -9.97
C VAL A 405 21.21 15.28 -10.12
N TYR A 406 22.13 16.21 -9.90
CA TYR A 406 21.94 17.63 -10.17
C TYR A 406 23.23 18.19 -10.75
N GLY A 407 23.12 18.97 -11.84
CA GLY A 407 24.30 19.63 -12.42
C GLY A 407 25.43 18.62 -12.66
N ASN A 408 26.55 18.83 -11.96
CA ASN A 408 27.70 17.92 -11.93
C ASN A 408 27.89 17.26 -10.56
N ASN A 409 26.80 16.93 -9.86
CA ASN A 409 26.82 16.31 -8.54
C ASN A 409 25.84 15.13 -8.48
N PHE A 410 26.27 14.12 -7.75
CA PHE A 410 25.52 12.93 -7.39
C PHE A 410 25.34 12.92 -5.87
N THR A 411 24.19 12.48 -5.38
CA THR A 411 23.94 12.51 -3.94
C THR A 411 23.87 11.11 -3.34
N LYS A 412 24.31 10.97 -2.09
CA LYS A 412 24.02 9.78 -1.29
C LYS A 412 23.75 10.14 0.16
N ILE A 413 23.07 9.24 0.86
CA ILE A 413 22.95 9.30 2.31
C ILE A 413 24.04 8.40 2.90
N ASP A 414 24.83 8.96 3.81
CA ASP A 414 25.82 8.27 4.63
C ASP A 414 25.58 8.69 6.08
N ASP A 415 25.58 7.77 7.05
CA ASP A 415 25.37 8.09 8.48
C ASP A 415 24.15 8.99 8.78
N GLY A 416 23.08 8.87 7.98
CA GLY A 416 21.88 9.70 8.08
C GLY A 416 22.05 11.14 7.58
N GLN A 417 23.19 11.50 6.99
CA GLN A 417 23.45 12.80 6.40
C GLN A 417 23.52 12.74 4.87
N PHE A 418 22.96 13.77 4.25
CA PHE A 418 22.98 13.94 2.81
C PHE A 418 24.33 14.51 2.36
N ARG A 419 25.04 13.72 1.56
CA ARG A 419 26.35 14.07 0.99
C ARG A 419 26.25 14.17 -0.53
N THR A 420 27.03 15.06 -1.10
CA THR A 420 27.22 15.21 -2.54
C THR A 420 28.61 14.74 -2.94
N ILE A 421 28.67 14.16 -4.14
CA ILE A 421 29.88 13.67 -4.80
C ILE A 421 29.89 14.32 -6.17
N ASN A 422 31.02 14.86 -6.62
CA ASN A 422 31.10 15.39 -7.98
C ASN A 422 30.88 14.27 -9.01
N PHE A 423 30.08 14.56 -10.01
CA PHE A 423 29.60 13.64 -11.03
C PHE A 423 29.67 14.30 -12.40
N ASP A 424 30.44 13.71 -13.31
CA ASP A 424 30.44 14.11 -14.70
C ASP A 424 29.27 13.42 -15.40
N LYS A 425 28.25 14.19 -15.78
CA LYS A 425 27.04 13.67 -16.43
C LYS A 425 27.25 13.14 -17.84
N ASP A 426 28.38 13.44 -18.49
CA ASP A 426 28.66 13.00 -19.86
C ASP A 426 29.41 11.67 -19.86
N THR A 427 30.36 11.51 -18.93
CA THR A 427 31.11 10.26 -18.72
C THR A 427 30.44 9.28 -17.75
N PHE A 428 29.57 9.78 -16.86
CA PHE A 428 28.97 9.08 -15.72
C PHE A 428 30.00 8.63 -14.67
N GLU A 429 31.12 9.35 -14.57
CA GLU A 429 32.16 9.10 -13.58
C GLU A 429 31.97 9.97 -12.34
N LEU A 430 32.33 9.41 -11.18
CA LEU A 430 32.34 10.09 -9.88
C LEU A 430 33.77 10.43 -9.48
N THR A 431 33.97 11.57 -8.83
CA THR A 431 35.24 11.86 -8.15
C THR A 431 35.21 11.34 -6.70
N SER A 432 36.36 11.30 -6.03
CA SER A 432 36.46 10.93 -4.61
C SER A 432 36.03 12.04 -3.65
N ASP A 433 35.85 13.26 -4.16
CA ASP A 433 35.60 14.43 -3.32
C ASP A 433 34.13 14.44 -2.91
N THR A 434 33.92 14.26 -1.60
CA THR A 434 32.60 14.32 -0.96
C THR A 434 32.47 15.63 -0.20
N SER A 435 31.31 16.26 -0.30
CA SER A 435 30.94 17.43 0.49
C SER A 435 29.62 17.19 1.20
N THR A 436 29.49 17.71 2.43
CA THR A 436 28.22 17.70 3.15
C THR A 436 27.45 18.94 2.75
N LEU A 437 26.25 18.75 2.21
CA LEU A 437 25.51 19.86 1.62
C LEU A 437 24.86 20.76 2.67
N PHE A 438 24.18 20.12 3.62
CA PHE A 438 23.55 20.77 4.75
C PHE A 438 23.43 19.77 5.90
N ASN A 439 23.46 20.28 7.14
CA ASN A 439 23.43 19.45 8.34
C ASN A 439 21.99 19.05 8.70
N SER A 440 21.33 18.25 7.85
CA SER A 440 20.01 17.67 8.14
C SER A 440 20.07 16.14 8.20
N ARG A 441 19.04 15.59 8.86
CA ARG A 441 18.74 14.17 8.83
C ARG A 441 17.50 13.97 7.98
N ILE A 442 17.66 13.36 6.83
CA ILE A 442 16.58 13.09 5.87
C ILE A 442 15.96 11.75 6.22
N ARG A 443 14.63 11.66 6.24
CA ARG A 443 13.96 10.38 6.43
C ARG A 443 14.20 9.45 5.24
N TYR A 444 14.49 8.19 5.53
CA TYR A 444 14.76 7.17 4.51
C TYR A 444 14.31 5.78 4.97
N SER A 445 14.10 4.90 4.00
CA SER A 445 13.76 3.49 4.19
C SER A 445 14.67 2.61 3.32
N ASP A 446 14.41 1.32 3.32
CA ASP A 446 15.02 0.35 2.42
C ASP A 446 14.58 0.50 0.96
N VAL A 447 13.49 1.22 0.67
CA VAL A 447 12.93 1.43 -0.68
C VAL A 447 13.07 2.86 -1.20
N GLY A 448 13.61 3.79 -0.42
CA GLY A 448 13.95 5.13 -0.90
C GLY A 448 14.07 6.19 0.18
N SER A 449 14.41 7.39 -0.25
CA SER A 449 14.60 8.55 0.63
C SER A 449 13.51 9.60 0.41
N GLN A 450 13.08 10.28 1.47
CA GLN A 450 12.07 11.34 1.42
C GLN A 450 12.70 12.68 1.03
N ILE A 451 13.27 12.72 -0.17
CA ILE A 451 13.91 13.89 -0.77
C ILE A 451 13.55 13.96 -2.26
N SER A 452 13.37 15.17 -2.77
CA SER A 452 13.27 15.49 -4.18
C SER A 452 14.02 16.79 -4.48
N MET A 453 14.54 16.94 -5.69
CA MET A 453 15.40 18.06 -6.06
C MET A 453 15.05 18.62 -7.43
N SER A 454 15.04 19.95 -7.54
CA SER A 454 14.80 20.66 -8.78
C SER A 454 16.09 20.88 -9.58
N LYS A 455 15.95 21.19 -10.87
CA LYS A 455 17.09 21.57 -11.74
C LYS A 455 17.69 22.95 -11.36
N ASN A 456 16.97 23.73 -10.55
CA ASN A 456 17.37 25.08 -10.11
C ASN A 456 17.87 25.12 -8.65
N ASN A 457 18.45 24.02 -8.15
CA ASN A 457 19.06 23.93 -6.81
C ASN A 457 18.07 24.19 -5.66
N VAL A 458 16.83 23.73 -5.82
CA VAL A 458 15.84 23.68 -4.75
C VAL A 458 15.68 22.24 -4.31
N ILE A 459 15.88 21.97 -3.02
CA ILE A 459 15.65 20.66 -2.42
C ILE A 459 14.37 20.72 -1.61
N ALA A 460 13.53 19.69 -1.75
CA ALA A 460 12.43 19.41 -0.83
C ALA A 460 12.73 18.12 -0.09
N CYS A 461 12.65 18.12 1.24
CA CYS A 461 12.84 16.91 2.03
C CYS A 461 11.94 16.85 3.26
N ILE A 462 11.66 15.62 3.69
CA ILE A 462 11.06 15.37 4.99
C ILE A 462 12.20 15.08 5.97
N SER A 463 12.41 16.00 6.90
CA SER A 463 13.41 15.81 7.95
C SER A 463 12.92 14.86 9.04
N GLY A 464 13.87 14.14 9.64
CA GLY A 464 13.62 13.28 10.77
C GLY A 464 14.65 12.17 10.88
N ASP A 465 14.78 11.65 12.09
CA ASP A 465 15.56 10.44 12.33
C ASP A 465 14.85 9.26 11.67
N SER A 466 15.58 8.52 10.83
CA SER A 466 15.15 7.21 10.35
C SER A 466 16.11 6.17 10.86
N THR A 467 15.55 5.10 11.40
CA THR A 467 16.30 3.91 11.76
C THR A 467 15.67 2.74 11.05
N LEU A 468 16.49 1.96 10.34
CA LEU A 468 16.07 0.69 9.76
C LEU A 468 15.99 -0.41 10.82
N LYS A 469 16.37 -0.10 12.07
CA LYS A 469 16.31 -1.06 13.17
C LYS A 469 14.87 -1.31 13.58
N LYS A 470 14.59 -2.56 13.88
CA LYS A 470 13.30 -3.11 14.26
C LYS A 470 13.41 -3.78 15.63
N LYS A 471 12.27 -3.95 16.28
CA LYS A 471 12.09 -4.74 17.51
C LYS A 471 11.34 -6.03 17.20
N LEU A 472 11.77 -7.11 17.85
CA LEU A 472 10.99 -8.34 17.91
C LEU A 472 9.90 -8.18 18.97
N MET A 473 8.65 -8.28 18.53
CA MET A 473 7.44 -8.15 19.34
C MET A 473 6.71 -9.47 19.36
N ILE A 474 5.98 -9.75 20.44
CA ILE A 474 5.13 -10.93 20.53
C ILE A 474 3.73 -10.52 20.97
N VAL A 475 2.73 -11.07 20.29
CA VAL A 475 1.31 -10.84 20.50
C VAL A 475 0.67 -12.13 20.97
N ASN A 476 -0.17 -12.05 21.99
CA ASN A 476 -1.05 -13.15 22.37
C ASN A 476 -2.43 -12.94 21.71
N PRO A 477 -2.85 -13.81 20.77
CA PRO A 477 -4.13 -13.67 20.09
C PRO A 477 -5.36 -13.71 20.99
N VAL A 478 -5.25 -14.36 22.17
CA VAL A 478 -6.38 -14.60 23.07
C VAL A 478 -6.72 -13.37 23.90
N ASP A 479 -5.73 -12.75 24.53
CA ASP A 479 -5.91 -11.57 25.39
C ASP A 479 -5.50 -10.26 24.72
N LYS A 480 -4.97 -10.32 23.49
CA LYS A 480 -4.48 -9.20 22.69
C LYS A 480 -3.31 -8.44 23.33
N ASN A 481 -2.61 -9.06 24.29
CA ASN A 481 -1.45 -8.45 24.94
C ASN A 481 -0.23 -8.45 24.01
N ILE A 482 0.49 -7.33 24.01
CA ILE A 482 1.68 -7.09 23.18
C ILE A 482 2.86 -6.81 24.10
N GLN A 483 3.97 -7.51 23.87
CA GLN A 483 5.21 -7.29 24.62
C GLN A 483 6.45 -7.36 23.73
N THR A 484 7.52 -6.70 24.16
CA THR A 484 8.83 -6.81 23.52
C THR A 484 9.43 -8.17 23.85
N LEU A 485 9.72 -8.97 22.81
CA LEU A 485 10.39 -10.27 22.97
C LEU A 485 11.88 -10.10 23.26
N PHE A 486 12.52 -9.12 22.60
CA PHE A 486 13.94 -8.87 22.70
C PHE A 486 14.24 -7.37 22.68
N GLN A 487 14.99 -6.90 23.68
CA GLN A 487 15.20 -5.46 23.93
C GLN A 487 16.12 -4.79 22.91
N ARG A 488 17.08 -5.53 22.35
CA ARG A 488 18.04 -4.97 21.39
C ARG A 488 17.38 -4.83 20.02
N GLU A 489 17.53 -3.64 19.44
CA GLU A 489 17.07 -3.31 18.10
C GLU A 489 18.18 -3.60 17.08
N GLU A 490 17.82 -4.24 15.97
CA GLU A 490 18.69 -4.51 14.83
C GLU A 490 17.90 -4.36 13.54
N VAL A 491 18.57 -4.29 12.38
CA VAL A 491 17.89 -4.37 11.09
C VAL A 491 17.51 -5.83 10.85
N PHE A 492 16.41 -6.25 11.46
CA PHE A 492 15.89 -7.61 11.35
C PHE A 492 15.20 -7.82 9.99
N GLY A 493 15.47 -8.96 9.36
CA GLY A 493 14.78 -9.45 8.16
C GLY A 493 13.85 -10.63 8.49
N GLN A 494 13.76 -11.60 7.58
CA GLN A 494 12.95 -12.81 7.81
C GLN A 494 13.45 -13.61 9.02
N TYR A 495 12.55 -14.38 9.62
CA TYR A 495 12.82 -15.18 10.80
C TYR A 495 11.97 -16.45 10.84
N SER A 496 12.39 -17.38 11.69
CA SER A 496 11.69 -18.62 12.00
C SER A 496 11.89 -18.99 13.47
N ILE A 497 10.82 -19.41 14.12
CA ILE A 497 10.80 -19.88 15.51
C ILE A 497 11.17 -21.36 15.56
N SER A 498 11.96 -21.77 16.55
CA SER A 498 12.29 -23.18 16.73
C SER A 498 11.06 -23.99 17.14
N PRO A 499 10.95 -25.29 16.79
CA PRO A 499 9.80 -26.12 17.15
C PRO A 499 9.50 -26.19 18.66
N ASP A 500 10.51 -26.00 19.50
CA ASP A 500 10.36 -25.94 20.96
C ASP A 500 10.04 -24.55 21.52
N GLY A 501 9.94 -23.54 20.65
CA GLY A 501 9.66 -22.15 20.99
C GLY A 501 10.77 -21.44 21.78
N LYS A 502 11.96 -22.02 21.92
CA LYS A 502 13.04 -21.45 22.77
C LYS A 502 14.06 -20.61 22.01
N LYS A 503 14.09 -20.69 20.69
CA LYS A 503 15.04 -19.96 19.84
C LYS A 503 14.33 -19.34 18.65
N VAL A 504 14.92 -18.27 18.13
CA VAL A 504 14.51 -17.66 16.86
C VAL A 504 15.74 -17.59 15.97
N ALA A 505 15.65 -18.13 14.76
CA ALA A 505 16.62 -17.88 13.70
C ALA A 505 16.16 -16.64 12.95
N VAL A 506 17.02 -15.64 12.78
CA VAL A 506 16.62 -14.33 12.26
C VAL A 506 17.72 -13.74 11.38
N GLU A 507 17.33 -13.15 10.26
CA GLU A 507 18.20 -12.32 9.44
C GLU A 507 18.57 -11.04 10.20
N VAL A 508 19.87 -10.73 10.26
CA VAL A 508 20.38 -9.44 10.74
C VAL A 508 21.16 -8.81 9.59
N VAL A 509 20.75 -7.61 9.20
CA VAL A 509 21.34 -6.87 8.10
C VAL A 509 22.29 -5.81 8.62
N ASP A 510 23.54 -5.85 8.14
CA ASP A 510 24.54 -4.82 8.42
C ASP A 510 25.16 -4.35 7.10
N ASN A 511 25.04 -3.06 6.80
CA ASN A 511 25.53 -2.46 5.55
C ASN A 511 25.16 -3.28 4.28
N GLN A 512 23.87 -3.63 4.15
CA GLN A 512 23.30 -4.45 3.06
C GLN A 512 23.80 -5.90 2.99
N ILE A 513 24.52 -6.36 4.02
CA ILE A 513 24.94 -7.75 4.16
C ILE A 513 23.99 -8.46 5.11
N TYR A 514 23.39 -9.53 4.61
CA TYR A 514 22.44 -10.36 5.35
C TYR A 514 23.19 -11.52 5.99
N ASN A 515 23.05 -11.67 7.32
CA ASN A 515 23.59 -12.78 8.09
C ASN A 515 22.48 -13.45 8.89
N ILE A 516 22.66 -14.73 9.23
CA ILE A 516 21.71 -15.44 10.05
C ILE A 516 22.23 -15.51 11.48
N HIS A 517 21.41 -15.04 12.40
CA HIS A 517 21.65 -15.07 13.81
C HIS A 517 20.64 -15.98 14.50
N ILE A 518 21.07 -16.61 15.59
CA ILE A 518 20.19 -17.34 16.49
C ILE A 518 20.05 -16.54 17.78
N LEU A 519 18.80 -16.21 18.11
CA LEU A 519 18.39 -15.65 19.39
C LEU A 519 17.99 -16.79 20.33
N ASP A 520 18.77 -17.01 21.39
CA ASP A 520 18.39 -17.85 22.52
C ASP A 520 17.52 -17.03 23.48
N LEU A 521 16.23 -17.37 23.57
CA LEU A 521 15.25 -16.59 24.35
C LEU A 521 15.48 -16.72 25.85
N LYS A 522 15.95 -17.88 26.33
CA LYS A 522 16.23 -18.11 27.75
C LYS A 522 17.41 -17.29 28.24
N ARG A 523 18.44 -17.13 27.39
CA ARG A 523 19.67 -16.39 27.71
C ARG A 523 19.62 -14.94 27.23
N SER A 524 18.59 -14.55 26.48
CA SER A 524 18.48 -13.28 25.76
C SER A 524 19.76 -12.95 24.96
N ARG A 525 20.30 -13.96 24.27
CA ARG A 525 21.58 -13.86 23.56
C ARG A 525 21.37 -14.04 22.06
N LEU A 526 21.79 -13.04 21.29
CA LEU A 526 21.82 -13.08 19.83
C LEU A 526 23.25 -13.37 19.34
N SER A 527 23.44 -14.43 18.56
CA SER A 527 24.75 -14.81 18.00
C SER A 527 24.66 -15.19 16.53
N SER A 528 25.59 -14.70 15.71
CA SER A 528 25.73 -15.14 14.31
C SER A 528 26.11 -16.62 14.25
N VAL A 529 25.53 -17.35 13.30
CA VAL A 529 25.86 -18.74 13.00
C VAL A 529 26.46 -18.94 11.62
N THR A 530 26.38 -17.93 10.75
CA THR A 530 26.97 -17.95 9.42
C THR A 530 28.32 -17.26 9.40
N THR A 531 29.32 -17.88 8.77
CA THR A 531 30.67 -17.31 8.61
C THR A 531 30.82 -16.54 7.30
N SER A 532 30.03 -16.89 6.28
CA SER A 532 29.97 -16.20 5.00
C SER A 532 28.81 -15.21 4.96
N LYS A 533 28.87 -14.25 4.04
CA LYS A 533 27.90 -13.15 3.89
C LYS A 533 26.81 -13.49 2.88
N HIS A 534 25.64 -12.82 2.97
CA HIS A 534 24.48 -12.95 2.07
C HIS A 534 23.70 -14.25 2.25
N ASN A 535 23.09 -14.38 3.43
CA ASN A 535 22.25 -15.50 3.81
C ASN A 535 20.85 -15.00 4.17
N TYR A 536 19.84 -15.72 3.70
CA TYR A 536 18.45 -15.30 3.74
C TYR A 536 17.53 -16.46 4.12
N SER A 537 16.28 -16.14 4.46
CA SER A 537 15.18 -17.09 4.67
C SER A 537 15.54 -18.25 5.59
N PRO A 538 15.98 -17.98 6.84
CA PRO A 538 16.25 -19.04 7.80
C PRO A 538 14.96 -19.76 8.20
N PHE A 539 15.00 -21.08 8.26
CA PHE A 539 13.90 -21.92 8.69
C PHE A 539 14.40 -23.08 9.55
N TRP A 540 13.75 -23.35 10.67
CA TRP A 540 14.15 -24.45 11.55
C TRP A 540 13.78 -25.81 10.97
N SER A 541 14.65 -26.79 11.20
CA SER A 541 14.29 -28.21 11.05
C SER A 541 13.28 -28.64 12.12
N PRO A 542 12.42 -29.65 11.87
CA PRO A 542 11.39 -30.10 12.81
C PRO A 542 11.93 -30.60 14.15
N ASP A 543 13.16 -31.13 14.17
CA ASP A 543 13.84 -31.59 15.37
C ASP A 543 14.54 -30.45 16.15
N GLY A 544 14.59 -29.23 15.57
CA GLY A 544 15.27 -28.07 16.14
C GLY A 544 16.80 -28.19 16.22
N ALA A 545 17.40 -29.20 15.56
CA ALA A 545 18.84 -29.44 15.58
C ALA A 545 19.60 -28.63 14.51
N SER A 546 18.90 -28.25 13.44
CA SER A 546 19.46 -27.53 12.29
C SER A 546 18.61 -26.33 11.85
N VAL A 547 19.23 -25.42 11.12
CA VAL A 547 18.56 -24.32 10.40
C VAL A 547 18.85 -24.48 8.90
N TYR A 548 17.80 -24.56 8.10
CA TYR A 548 17.86 -24.42 6.64
C TYR A 548 17.85 -22.94 6.28
N TYR A 549 18.56 -22.56 5.23
CA TYR A 549 18.54 -21.20 4.74
C TYR A 549 19.07 -21.11 3.32
N THR A 550 18.86 -19.96 2.67
CA THR A 550 19.28 -19.73 1.30
C THR A 550 20.44 -18.75 1.22
N SER A 551 21.27 -18.88 0.20
CA SER A 551 22.39 -17.96 0.00
C SER A 551 22.72 -17.80 -1.46
N ASN A 552 23.07 -16.57 -1.85
CA ASN A 552 23.62 -16.23 -3.16
C ASN A 552 25.05 -15.69 -3.04
N ARG A 553 25.78 -16.16 -2.01
CA ARG A 553 27.15 -15.73 -1.69
C ARG A 553 28.18 -16.04 -2.77
N ASP A 554 27.96 -17.09 -3.56
CA ASP A 554 28.87 -17.54 -4.61
C ASP A 554 28.62 -16.77 -5.93
N ASP A 555 27.35 -16.51 -6.23
CA ASP A 555 26.88 -15.75 -7.39
C ASP A 555 25.52 -15.12 -7.04
N PHE A 556 25.43 -13.79 -7.07
CA PHE A 556 24.19 -13.08 -6.71
C PHE A 556 22.99 -13.44 -7.59
N SER A 557 23.22 -13.99 -8.78
CA SER A 557 22.19 -14.41 -9.73
C SER A 557 21.61 -15.80 -9.40
N ASN A 558 22.25 -16.55 -8.50
CA ASN A 558 21.94 -17.96 -8.21
C ASN A 558 21.84 -18.21 -6.69
N PHE A 559 20.65 -18.61 -6.24
CA PHE A 559 20.40 -18.98 -4.85
C PHE A 559 20.60 -20.48 -4.65
N GLY A 560 21.45 -20.83 -3.68
CA GLY A 560 21.63 -22.19 -3.17
C GLY A 560 20.92 -22.41 -1.83
N LEU A 561 20.67 -23.68 -1.51
CA LEU A 561 20.13 -24.12 -0.23
C LEU A 561 21.25 -24.64 0.67
N TYR A 562 21.23 -24.27 1.94
CA TYR A 562 22.23 -24.62 2.93
C TYR A 562 21.55 -25.10 4.21
N LYS A 563 22.23 -25.99 4.93
CA LYS A 563 21.86 -26.49 6.24
C LYS A 563 22.98 -26.19 7.23
N TYR A 564 22.63 -25.61 8.37
CA TYR A 564 23.55 -25.41 9.47
C TYR A 564 23.15 -26.26 10.66
N GLU A 565 24.04 -27.16 11.10
CA GLU A 565 23.83 -28.05 12.24
C GLU A 565 24.43 -27.43 13.51
N LEU A 566 23.58 -27.10 14.49
CA LEU A 566 23.97 -26.32 15.68
C LEU A 566 24.98 -27.02 16.57
N SER A 567 24.82 -28.33 16.77
CA SER A 567 25.64 -29.11 17.72
C SER A 567 27.08 -29.27 17.23
N LYS A 568 27.25 -29.40 15.91
CA LYS A 568 28.56 -29.58 15.27
C LYS A 568 29.19 -28.26 14.82
N ASN A 569 28.40 -27.18 14.74
CA ASN A 569 28.80 -25.91 14.15
C ASN A 569 29.33 -26.10 12.71
N VAL A 570 28.61 -26.93 11.95
CA VAL A 570 28.95 -27.30 10.57
C VAL A 570 27.85 -26.82 9.64
N GLU A 571 28.29 -26.22 8.54
CA GLU A 571 27.45 -25.82 7.42
C GLU A 571 27.64 -26.82 6.27
N GLN A 572 26.54 -27.19 5.62
CA GLN A 572 26.52 -28.02 4.43
C GLN A 572 25.67 -27.37 3.35
N LYS A 573 26.18 -27.31 2.12
CA LYS A 573 25.39 -26.97 0.93
C LYS A 573 24.58 -28.19 0.51
N ILE A 574 23.29 -27.99 0.21
CA ILE A 574 22.42 -29.00 -0.38
C ILE A 574 22.42 -28.76 -1.88
N ASP A 575 22.92 -29.73 -2.63
CA ASP A 575 22.98 -29.66 -4.08
C ASP A 575 21.59 -29.90 -4.66
N LEU A 576 21.01 -28.85 -5.24
CA LEU A 576 19.69 -28.93 -5.87
C LEU A 576 19.83 -29.40 -7.32
N ILE A 577 18.97 -30.35 -7.73
CA ILE A 577 18.93 -30.89 -9.09
C ILE A 577 17.93 -30.09 -9.94
N GLY A 578 18.35 -29.68 -11.13
CA GLY A 578 17.51 -28.96 -12.09
C GLY A 578 17.99 -27.53 -12.33
N GLU A 579 17.13 -26.70 -12.91
CA GLU A 579 17.43 -25.29 -13.17
C GLU A 579 17.63 -24.51 -11.87
N HIS A 580 18.47 -23.47 -11.91
CA HIS A 580 18.80 -22.66 -10.74
C HIS A 580 17.70 -21.65 -10.40
N PHE A 581 17.59 -21.34 -9.11
CA PHE A 581 16.75 -20.27 -8.59
C PHE A 581 17.48 -18.93 -8.67
N ARG A 582 16.85 -17.92 -9.26
CA ARG A 582 17.31 -16.53 -9.14
C ARG A 582 16.89 -15.86 -7.84
N ASN A 583 15.91 -16.45 -7.16
CA ASN A 583 15.54 -16.18 -5.79
C ASN A 583 14.96 -17.48 -5.22
N LEU A 584 15.29 -17.78 -3.98
CA LEU A 584 14.77 -18.92 -3.26
C LEU A 584 14.47 -18.48 -1.82
N CYS A 585 13.25 -18.72 -1.37
CA CYS A 585 12.83 -18.54 0.00
C CYS A 585 12.28 -19.86 0.53
N VAL A 586 12.73 -20.29 1.71
CA VAL A 586 12.16 -21.43 2.43
C VAL A 586 10.91 -20.96 3.17
N SER A 587 9.80 -21.68 3.03
CA SER A 587 8.55 -21.35 3.71
C SER A 587 8.14 -22.38 4.75
N ASP A 588 8.44 -23.67 4.53
CA ASP A 588 8.15 -24.72 5.50
C ASP A 588 8.96 -26.01 5.29
N VAL A 589 8.96 -26.90 6.27
CA VAL A 589 9.58 -28.23 6.18
C VAL A 589 8.66 -29.29 6.76
N SER A 590 8.55 -30.41 6.06
CA SER A 590 7.80 -31.59 6.52
C SER A 590 8.30 -32.11 7.88
N ASN A 591 7.40 -32.71 8.65
CA ASN A 591 7.59 -33.29 9.97
C ASN A 591 8.73 -34.31 10.02
N ASP A 592 8.91 -35.11 8.96
CA ASP A 592 10.00 -36.08 8.86
C ASP A 592 11.35 -35.45 8.46
N GLY A 593 11.33 -34.18 8.05
CA GLY A 593 12.49 -33.42 7.61
C GLY A 593 13.01 -33.83 6.23
N ALA A 594 12.25 -34.58 5.43
CA ALA A 594 12.65 -35.08 4.12
C ALA A 594 12.25 -34.13 2.97
N LYS A 595 11.21 -33.32 3.15
CA LYS A 595 10.72 -32.36 2.15
C LYS A 595 10.67 -30.93 2.69
N LEU A 596 10.94 -29.97 1.82
CA LEU A 596 10.90 -28.53 2.10
C LEU A 596 9.98 -27.84 1.09
N LEU A 597 9.08 -26.98 1.57
CA LEU A 597 8.35 -26.04 0.72
C LEU A 597 9.16 -24.76 0.56
N CYS A 598 9.24 -24.31 -0.69
CA CYS A 598 9.90 -23.07 -1.04
C CYS A 598 9.16 -22.34 -2.16
N PHE A 599 9.53 -21.09 -2.35
CA PHE A 599 9.02 -20.25 -3.43
C PHE A 599 10.14 -19.36 -3.97
N GLY A 600 9.94 -18.88 -5.20
CA GLY A 600 10.84 -17.92 -5.82
C GLY A 600 10.82 -17.99 -7.34
N PHE A 601 11.78 -17.31 -7.96
CA PHE A 601 11.88 -17.18 -9.43
C PHE A 601 12.91 -18.16 -9.98
N LYS A 602 12.53 -18.95 -10.98
CA LYS A 602 13.43 -19.88 -11.66
C LYS A 602 13.78 -19.37 -13.07
N GLY A 603 15.04 -19.50 -13.46
CA GLY A 603 15.45 -19.17 -14.82
C GLY A 603 15.04 -17.77 -15.29
N SER A 604 14.31 -17.71 -16.41
CA SER A 604 13.76 -16.49 -17.00
C SER A 604 12.33 -16.15 -16.56
N GLU A 605 11.74 -16.93 -15.65
CA GLU A 605 10.40 -16.68 -15.12
C GLU A 605 10.36 -15.36 -14.33
N ILE A 606 9.21 -14.68 -14.40
CA ILE A 606 8.96 -13.39 -13.74
C ILE A 606 7.96 -13.52 -12.58
N SER A 607 7.24 -14.64 -12.52
CA SER A 607 6.32 -15.00 -11.46
C SER A 607 7.05 -15.83 -10.41
N SER A 608 6.77 -15.57 -9.14
CA SER A 608 7.17 -16.47 -8.06
C SER A 608 6.22 -17.65 -8.05
N GLU A 609 6.73 -18.88 -8.08
CA GLU A 609 5.88 -20.08 -7.98
C GLU A 609 6.31 -20.96 -6.81
N LEU A 610 5.46 -21.93 -6.46
CA LEU A 610 5.68 -22.84 -5.34
C LEU A 610 6.46 -24.08 -5.79
N TYR A 611 7.37 -24.53 -4.95
CA TYR A 611 8.20 -25.71 -5.18
C TYR A 611 8.31 -26.56 -3.91
N SER A 612 8.44 -27.87 -4.12
CA SER A 612 8.83 -28.84 -3.10
C SER A 612 10.24 -29.33 -3.41
N VAL A 613 11.12 -29.34 -2.41
CA VAL A 613 12.49 -29.87 -2.52
C VAL A 613 12.60 -31.12 -1.65
N ASN A 614 13.04 -32.23 -2.25
CA ASN A 614 13.44 -33.41 -1.51
C ASN A 614 14.87 -33.20 -0.96
N LEU A 615 15.01 -33.23 0.36
CA LEU A 615 16.26 -32.95 1.06
C LEU A 615 17.23 -34.14 1.07
N VAL A 616 16.81 -35.33 0.61
CA VAL A 616 17.67 -36.53 0.51
C VAL A 616 18.53 -36.50 -0.73
N ASP A 617 17.93 -36.17 -1.89
CA ASP A 617 18.58 -36.20 -3.20
C ASP A 617 18.67 -34.83 -3.89
N GLY A 618 17.99 -33.81 -3.34
CA GLY A 618 17.98 -32.46 -3.90
C GLY A 618 17.02 -32.27 -5.07
N GLU A 619 16.15 -33.23 -5.35
CA GLU A 619 15.16 -33.12 -6.44
C GLU A 619 14.15 -32.00 -6.15
N GLN A 620 13.86 -31.20 -7.18
CA GLN A 620 12.93 -30.07 -7.12
C GLN A 620 11.67 -30.40 -7.93
N VAL A 621 10.51 -30.30 -7.30
CA VAL A 621 9.21 -30.44 -7.95
C VAL A 621 8.50 -29.09 -7.92
N LYS A 622 8.11 -28.60 -9.09
CA LYS A 622 7.28 -27.39 -9.22
C LYS A 622 5.84 -27.77 -8.85
N ILE A 623 5.29 -27.13 -7.82
CA ILE A 623 3.96 -27.43 -7.27
C ILE A 623 2.90 -26.65 -8.06
N THR A 624 3.13 -25.36 -8.30
CA THR A 624 2.23 -24.52 -9.09
C THR A 624 2.86 -24.15 -10.42
N ASN A 625 2.07 -24.24 -11.49
CA ASN A 625 2.50 -23.98 -12.86
C ASN A 625 1.41 -23.22 -13.62
N ASN A 626 1.07 -22.05 -13.10
CA ASN A 626 -0.01 -21.19 -13.58
C ASN A 626 0.50 -19.80 -14.00
N LYS A 627 1.79 -19.50 -13.77
CA LYS A 627 2.43 -18.21 -14.07
C LYS A 627 1.83 -17.03 -13.31
N LEU A 628 1.29 -17.30 -12.13
CA LEU A 628 0.83 -16.30 -11.17
C LEU A 628 1.87 -16.16 -10.06
N ASP A 629 1.94 -14.98 -9.45
CA ASP A 629 2.73 -14.78 -8.23
C ASP A 629 2.09 -15.52 -7.04
N GLU A 630 2.77 -16.57 -6.60
CA GLU A 630 2.39 -17.44 -5.50
C GLU A 630 3.57 -17.70 -4.57
N TRP A 631 3.31 -17.66 -3.26
CA TRP A 631 4.39 -17.69 -2.27
C TRP A 631 3.92 -18.09 -0.86
N GLY A 632 4.90 -18.37 0.01
CA GLY A 632 4.67 -18.58 1.44
C GLY A 632 3.85 -19.81 1.79
N ALA A 633 4.01 -20.92 1.05
CA ALA A 633 3.26 -22.15 1.30
C ALA A 633 3.68 -22.85 2.60
N VAL A 634 2.71 -23.31 3.40
CA VAL A 634 2.92 -24.01 4.67
C VAL A 634 2.09 -25.28 4.76
N PHE A 635 2.65 -26.34 5.33
CA PHE A 635 1.99 -27.63 5.51
C PHE A 635 0.95 -27.59 6.63
N SER A 636 -0.17 -28.29 6.44
CA SER A 636 -1.00 -28.73 7.56
C SER A 636 -0.23 -29.71 8.45
N GLU A 637 -0.65 -29.88 9.71
CA GLU A 637 0.00 -30.81 10.65
C GLU A 637 0.06 -32.25 10.11
N ASP A 638 -0.96 -32.67 9.35
CA ASP A 638 -1.04 -34.00 8.72
C ASP A 638 -0.44 -34.04 7.30
N GLU A 639 0.10 -32.92 6.81
CA GLU A 639 0.73 -32.73 5.49
C GLU A 639 -0.14 -33.08 4.27
N LYS A 640 -1.46 -33.25 4.47
CA LYS A 640 -2.41 -33.47 3.36
C LYS A 640 -2.85 -32.20 2.67
N TRP A 641 -2.58 -31.05 3.29
CA TRP A 641 -2.95 -29.74 2.78
C TRP A 641 -1.76 -28.80 2.84
N ILE A 642 -1.74 -27.83 1.94
CA ILE A 642 -0.93 -26.63 2.08
C ILE A 642 -1.82 -25.40 2.08
N ALA A 643 -1.44 -24.39 2.87
CA ALA A 643 -1.99 -23.05 2.77
C ALA A 643 -0.96 -22.13 2.11
N TYR A 644 -1.36 -21.27 1.18
CA TYR A 644 -0.43 -20.41 0.43
C TYR A 644 -1.08 -19.09 -0.01
N THR A 645 -0.23 -18.13 -0.36
CA THR A 645 -0.61 -16.81 -0.89
C THR A 645 -0.65 -16.87 -2.41
N SER A 646 -1.70 -16.37 -3.05
CA SER A 646 -1.82 -16.32 -4.52
C SER A 646 -2.55 -15.07 -5.01
N GLU A 647 -2.12 -14.53 -6.16
CA GLU A 647 -2.76 -13.38 -6.83
C GLU A 647 -3.95 -13.76 -7.74
N LYS A 648 -4.28 -15.07 -7.84
CA LYS A 648 -5.22 -15.65 -8.82
C LYS A 648 -6.53 -14.89 -9.04
N ASP A 649 -7.21 -14.52 -7.96
CA ASP A 649 -8.50 -13.83 -7.99
C ASP A 649 -8.40 -12.33 -7.64
N MET A 650 -7.18 -11.80 -7.47
CA MET A 650 -6.95 -10.44 -6.99
C MET A 650 -5.78 -9.78 -7.72
N GLN A 651 -5.99 -9.33 -8.96
CA GLN A 651 -4.93 -8.68 -9.73
C GLN A 651 -4.32 -7.47 -8.98
N GLY A 652 -3.02 -7.52 -8.70
CA GLY A 652 -2.31 -6.48 -7.94
C GLY A 652 -2.46 -6.59 -6.41
N SER A 653 -3.05 -7.67 -5.91
CA SER A 653 -3.17 -8.00 -4.49
C SER A 653 -3.11 -9.53 -4.33
N TYR A 654 -3.38 -10.05 -3.13
CA TYR A 654 -3.26 -11.46 -2.83
C TYR A 654 -4.43 -11.95 -1.96
N ALA A 655 -4.72 -13.24 -2.04
CA ALA A 655 -5.61 -13.95 -1.14
C ALA A 655 -4.95 -15.25 -0.66
N ILE A 656 -5.52 -15.81 0.41
CA ILE A 656 -5.11 -17.10 0.97
C ILE A 656 -5.96 -18.24 0.41
N TYR A 657 -5.27 -19.28 -0.03
CA TYR A 657 -5.83 -20.52 -0.53
C TYR A 657 -5.31 -21.71 0.27
N ILE A 658 -6.09 -22.77 0.32
CA ILE A 658 -5.63 -24.12 0.67
C ILE A 658 -5.74 -25.02 -0.55
N ASN A 659 -4.89 -26.03 -0.65
CA ASN A 659 -5.00 -27.07 -1.67
C ASN A 659 -4.54 -28.42 -1.11
N SER A 660 -5.08 -29.51 -1.66
CA SER A 660 -4.62 -30.86 -1.37
C SER A 660 -3.15 -31.00 -1.75
N PHE A 661 -2.38 -31.75 -0.96
CA PHE A 661 -0.98 -31.99 -1.22
C PHE A 661 -0.66 -33.49 -1.08
N PRO A 662 0.12 -34.07 -2.01
CA PRO A 662 0.83 -33.44 -3.14
C PRO A 662 0.02 -33.26 -4.43
N GLU A 663 -1.23 -33.74 -4.50
CA GLU A 663 -2.00 -33.81 -5.75
C GLU A 663 -2.39 -32.44 -6.33
N MET A 664 -2.55 -31.42 -5.48
CA MET A 664 -2.90 -30.04 -5.86
C MET A 664 -4.21 -29.92 -6.65
N ASP A 665 -5.19 -30.78 -6.37
CA ASP A 665 -6.44 -30.93 -7.11
C ASP A 665 -7.70 -30.42 -6.38
N GLN A 666 -7.57 -29.96 -5.13
CA GLN A 666 -8.67 -29.43 -4.30
C GLN A 666 -8.37 -28.03 -3.78
N GLU A 667 -8.32 -27.06 -4.69
CA GLU A 667 -8.02 -25.67 -4.33
C GLU A 667 -9.26 -24.93 -3.78
N ILE A 668 -9.11 -24.25 -2.65
CA ILE A 668 -10.17 -23.50 -1.98
C ILE A 668 -9.61 -22.18 -1.45
N ARG A 669 -10.27 -21.06 -1.76
CA ARG A 669 -9.98 -19.77 -1.16
C ARG A 669 -10.58 -19.68 0.24
N ILE A 670 -9.77 -19.33 1.24
CA ILE A 670 -10.20 -19.29 2.66
C ILE A 670 -10.23 -17.88 3.26
N SER A 671 -9.82 -16.86 2.50
CA SER A 671 -9.85 -15.45 2.94
C SER A 671 -11.00 -14.70 2.28
N ALA A 672 -11.81 -14.00 3.10
CA ALA A 672 -12.77 -13.01 2.63
C ALA A 672 -12.03 -11.68 2.41
N GLY A 673 -11.82 -11.29 1.15
CA GLY A 673 -10.98 -10.14 0.78
C GLY A 673 -9.50 -10.50 0.60
N GLY A 674 -8.60 -9.59 0.92
CA GLY A 674 -7.15 -9.78 0.75
C GLY A 674 -6.53 -10.67 1.83
N GLY A 675 -5.32 -11.15 1.58
CA GLY A 675 -4.54 -11.90 2.56
C GLY A 675 -3.19 -12.37 2.05
N GLU A 676 -2.21 -12.42 2.94
CA GLU A 676 -0.83 -12.85 2.70
C GLU A 676 -0.30 -13.65 3.90
N GLU A 677 0.77 -14.42 3.67
CA GLU A 677 1.60 -15.06 4.71
C GLU A 677 0.85 -16.05 5.60
N PRO A 678 0.20 -17.10 5.07
CA PRO A 678 -0.58 -18.00 5.90
C PRO A 678 0.29 -18.80 6.88
N LYS A 679 -0.23 -19.05 8.08
CA LYS A 679 0.33 -19.94 9.10
C LYS A 679 -0.78 -20.76 9.73
N TRP A 680 -0.64 -22.08 9.80
CA TRP A 680 -1.61 -22.91 10.48
C TRP A 680 -1.70 -22.58 11.97
N LEU A 681 -2.90 -22.69 12.52
CA LEU A 681 -3.09 -22.68 13.96
C LEU A 681 -2.36 -23.87 14.58
N PRO A 682 -1.79 -23.74 15.80
CA PRO A 682 -1.13 -24.88 16.46
C PRO A 682 -2.04 -26.08 16.73
N ASP A 683 -3.36 -25.88 16.72
CA ASP A 683 -4.36 -26.93 16.89
C ASP A 683 -4.88 -27.51 15.55
N GLY A 684 -4.31 -27.08 14.41
CA GLY A 684 -4.67 -27.52 13.06
C GLY A 684 -6.04 -27.07 12.56
N SER A 685 -6.84 -26.41 13.39
CA SER A 685 -8.26 -26.12 13.09
C SER A 685 -8.50 -24.85 12.28
N GLY A 686 -7.48 -24.36 11.57
CA GLY A 686 -7.56 -23.11 10.82
C GLY A 686 -6.21 -22.49 10.50
N VAL A 687 -6.27 -21.26 9.97
CA VAL A 687 -5.12 -20.52 9.45
C VAL A 687 -5.15 -19.08 9.98
N TYR A 688 -4.00 -18.61 10.49
CA TYR A 688 -3.68 -17.20 10.64
C TYR A 688 -3.18 -16.63 9.31
N TYR A 689 -3.54 -15.39 9.00
CA TYR A 689 -3.00 -14.66 7.86
C TYR A 689 -2.97 -13.15 8.13
N ARG A 690 -2.18 -12.43 7.35
CA ARG A 690 -2.09 -10.96 7.40
C ARG A 690 -2.88 -10.34 6.24
N ASN A 691 -3.58 -9.25 6.46
CA ASN A 691 -4.20 -8.43 5.43
C ASN A 691 -3.89 -6.96 5.72
N GLY A 692 -2.83 -6.41 5.12
CA GLY A 692 -2.35 -5.07 5.47
C GLY A 692 -1.82 -5.01 6.90
N ASP A 693 -2.39 -4.13 7.73
CA ASP A 693 -2.08 -3.99 9.15
C ASP A 693 -2.98 -4.86 10.06
N GLN A 694 -3.81 -5.73 9.46
CA GLN A 694 -4.72 -6.62 10.16
C GLN A 694 -4.19 -8.07 10.16
N TRP A 695 -4.28 -8.72 11.31
CA TRP A 695 -4.04 -10.15 11.46
C TRP A 695 -5.36 -10.87 11.72
N MET A 696 -5.65 -11.77 10.80
CA MET A 696 -6.92 -12.45 10.66
C MET A 696 -6.73 -13.93 10.99
N LYS A 697 -7.80 -14.55 11.45
CA LYS A 697 -7.88 -15.99 11.71
C LYS A 697 -9.10 -16.53 11.01
N VAL A 698 -8.95 -17.62 10.27
CA VAL A 698 -10.09 -18.38 9.70
C VAL A 698 -10.05 -19.81 10.23
N ARG A 699 -11.19 -20.31 10.70
CA ARG A 699 -11.34 -21.70 11.15
C ARG A 699 -11.68 -22.60 9.97
N LEU A 700 -11.18 -23.83 10.00
CA LEU A 700 -11.40 -24.85 8.97
C LEU A 700 -11.88 -26.14 9.64
N ASN A 701 -12.86 -26.80 9.04
CA ASN A 701 -13.33 -28.13 9.43
C ASN A 701 -13.20 -29.10 8.24
N PHE A 702 -12.56 -30.25 8.48
CA PHE A 702 -12.26 -31.27 7.48
C PHE A 702 -13.05 -32.58 7.69
N ASP A 703 -13.99 -32.64 8.64
CA ASP A 703 -14.69 -33.88 8.98
C ASP A 703 -15.60 -34.41 7.84
N ASN A 704 -16.09 -33.54 6.95
CA ASN A 704 -16.93 -33.88 5.79
C ASN A 704 -16.53 -33.07 4.54
N GLU A 705 -17.46 -32.30 3.94
CA GLU A 705 -17.10 -31.21 3.04
C GLU A 705 -16.36 -30.13 3.83
N ILE A 706 -15.38 -29.48 3.20
CA ILE A 706 -14.55 -28.49 3.87
C ILE A 706 -15.42 -27.28 4.20
N GLU A 707 -15.60 -27.02 5.49
CA GLU A 707 -16.31 -25.85 5.97
C GLU A 707 -15.30 -24.77 6.35
N ILE A 708 -15.52 -23.57 5.82
CA ILE A 708 -14.72 -22.38 6.07
C ILE A 708 -15.51 -21.49 7.03
N GLY A 709 -14.93 -21.19 8.18
CA GLY A 709 -15.51 -20.24 9.13
C GLY A 709 -15.40 -18.80 8.65
N GLU A 710 -16.10 -17.89 9.33
CA GLU A 710 -15.94 -16.45 9.12
C GLU A 710 -14.53 -15.99 9.56
N PRO A 711 -13.82 -15.18 8.74
CA PRO A 711 -12.56 -14.59 9.16
C PRO A 711 -12.71 -13.63 10.35
N GLU A 712 -11.93 -13.87 11.39
CA GLU A 712 -11.92 -13.10 12.64
C GLU A 712 -10.67 -12.20 12.72
N LEU A 713 -10.87 -10.90 12.91
CA LEU A 713 -9.81 -9.96 13.26
C LEU A 713 -9.42 -10.15 14.74
N PHE A 714 -8.23 -10.70 14.99
CA PHE A 714 -7.74 -10.84 16.37
C PHE A 714 -6.75 -9.73 16.75
N PHE A 715 -6.12 -9.08 15.78
CA PHE A 715 -5.08 -8.11 16.02
C PHE A 715 -4.91 -7.11 14.86
N GLU A 716 -4.61 -5.85 15.18
CA GLU A 716 -4.33 -4.79 14.20
C GLU A 716 -3.19 -3.90 14.71
N GLY A 717 -2.30 -3.47 13.80
CA GLY A 717 -1.30 -2.45 14.11
C GLY A 717 -0.20 -2.28 13.08
N GLU A 718 0.58 -1.21 13.27
CA GLU A 718 1.65 -0.80 12.35
C GLU A 718 2.93 -1.63 12.57
N TYR A 719 2.93 -2.85 12.05
CA TYR A 719 4.09 -3.75 12.01
C TYR A 719 4.69 -3.80 10.61
N VAL A 720 5.96 -4.18 10.53
CA VAL A 720 6.80 -4.01 9.35
C VAL A 720 6.91 -5.30 8.55
N ASN A 721 6.73 -5.19 7.25
CA ASN A 721 6.95 -6.27 6.29
C ASN A 721 8.44 -6.54 6.01
N VAL A 722 8.72 -7.73 5.50
CA VAL A 722 10.03 -8.16 4.99
C VAL A 722 9.82 -8.86 3.65
N TRP A 723 10.89 -9.25 2.93
CA TRP A 723 10.82 -9.86 1.58
C TRP A 723 9.99 -11.18 1.48
N GLY A 724 9.44 -11.68 2.57
CA GLY A 724 8.60 -12.87 2.61
C GLY A 724 7.88 -12.89 3.95
N PRO A 725 7.64 -14.06 4.57
CA PRO A 725 6.85 -14.12 5.79
C PRO A 725 7.37 -13.15 6.87
N SER A 726 6.49 -12.25 7.31
CA SER A 726 6.76 -11.18 8.26
C SER A 726 6.22 -11.48 9.66
N HIS A 727 5.56 -12.64 9.82
CA HIS A 727 5.15 -13.20 11.10
C HIS A 727 5.40 -14.72 11.18
N ASP A 728 5.50 -15.22 12.41
CA ASP A 728 5.60 -16.65 12.70
C ASP A 728 4.93 -16.96 14.04
N VAL A 729 4.56 -18.23 14.27
CA VAL A 729 3.71 -18.64 15.39
C VAL A 729 4.50 -19.53 16.35
N PHE A 730 4.52 -19.18 17.63
CA PHE A 730 5.07 -20.02 18.68
C PHE A 730 4.20 -21.28 18.88
N PRO A 731 4.76 -22.38 19.40
CA PRO A 731 3.98 -23.59 19.71
C PRO A 731 2.81 -23.37 20.69
N ASP A 732 2.87 -22.30 21.49
CA ASP A 732 1.79 -21.91 22.40
C ASP A 732 0.75 -20.95 21.78
N GLY A 733 0.84 -20.69 20.47
CA GLY A 733 -0.10 -19.88 19.71
C GLY A 733 0.17 -18.37 19.73
N ARG A 734 1.20 -17.90 20.44
CA ARG A 734 1.61 -16.50 20.37
C ARG A 734 2.25 -16.18 19.01
N VAL A 735 2.06 -14.96 18.51
CA VAL A 735 2.53 -14.53 17.19
C VAL A 735 3.72 -13.59 17.36
N LEU A 736 4.83 -13.91 16.69
CA LEU A 736 6.02 -13.05 16.57
C LEU A 736 5.82 -12.06 15.42
N LEU A 737 6.16 -10.78 15.66
CA LEU A 737 6.05 -9.68 14.72
C LEU A 737 7.28 -8.78 14.78
N LEU A 738 7.48 -7.95 13.74
CA LEU A 738 8.51 -6.92 13.70
C LEU A 738 7.90 -5.52 13.81
N LYS A 739 8.38 -4.73 14.77
CA LYS A 739 7.97 -3.33 14.93
C LYS A 739 9.12 -2.40 14.56
N GLY A 740 8.88 -1.48 13.63
CA GLY A 740 9.82 -0.42 13.27
C GLY A 740 9.85 0.73 14.28
N SER A 741 10.59 1.79 13.96
CA SER A 741 10.45 3.07 14.66
C SER A 741 9.05 3.63 14.48
N GLU A 742 8.54 4.28 15.52
CA GLU A 742 7.26 4.98 15.46
C GLU A 742 7.26 6.05 14.37
N TRP A 743 6.22 6.05 13.54
CA TRP A 743 6.04 7.09 12.54
C TRP A 743 5.53 8.36 13.20
N ILE A 744 6.43 9.34 13.33
CA ILE A 744 6.05 10.67 13.78
C ILE A 744 5.51 11.43 12.57
N GLN A 745 4.22 11.78 12.57
CA GLN A 745 3.59 12.50 11.48
C GLN A 745 4.31 13.84 11.20
N PRO A 746 4.86 14.06 9.98
CA PRO A 746 5.44 15.35 9.63
C PRO A 746 4.35 16.42 9.55
N THR A 747 4.62 17.59 10.12
CA THR A 747 3.74 18.78 10.03
C THR A 747 4.29 19.83 9.08
N GLU A 748 5.50 19.65 8.56
CA GLU A 748 6.18 20.58 7.67
C GLU A 748 7.15 19.86 6.73
N ILE A 749 7.43 20.50 5.60
CA ILE A 749 8.42 20.10 4.60
C ILE A 749 9.54 21.15 4.58
N ASP A 750 10.78 20.70 4.63
CA ASP A 750 11.94 21.58 4.45
C ASP A 750 12.18 21.83 2.96
N ILE A 751 12.15 23.10 2.56
CA ILE A 751 12.54 23.56 1.24
C ILE A 751 13.83 24.36 1.34
N ILE A 752 14.87 23.93 0.64
CA ILE A 752 16.20 24.55 0.68
C ILE A 752 16.54 25.08 -0.69
N ILE A 753 16.64 26.40 -0.79
CA ILE A 753 16.95 27.13 -2.02
C ILE A 753 18.44 27.48 -2.02
N ASN A 754 19.08 27.34 -3.17
CA ASN A 754 20.52 27.53 -3.36
C ASN A 754 21.38 26.62 -2.50
N ALA A 755 20.90 25.40 -2.21
CA ALA A 755 21.53 24.47 -1.29
C ALA A 755 23.04 24.22 -1.56
N LEU A 756 23.46 24.34 -2.82
CA LEU A 756 24.74 23.84 -3.36
C LEU A 756 25.79 24.93 -3.64
N LYS A 757 25.52 26.21 -3.34
CA LYS A 757 26.54 27.27 -3.47
C LYS A 757 27.43 27.33 -2.22
N ALA A 758 28.42 26.45 -2.17
CA ALA A 758 29.58 26.56 -1.29
C ALA A 758 30.88 26.28 -2.06
N ASP A 759 31.00 26.79 -3.29
CA ASP A 759 32.29 26.89 -3.98
C ASP A 759 32.68 28.38 -4.06
N ASN A 760 33.60 28.75 -3.15
CA ASN A 760 34.55 29.88 -3.17
C ASN A 760 34.62 30.60 -1.81
N TYR A 761 35.50 30.11 -0.93
CA TYR A 761 36.46 30.94 -0.21
C TYR A 761 37.82 30.25 -0.15
#